data_AF-A0A2A3EJN3-F1
#
_entry.id   AF-A0A2A3EJN3-F1
#
_cell.length_a   1.000
_cell.length_b   1.000
_cell.length_c   1.000
_cell.angle_alpha   90.00
_cell.angle_beta   90.00
_cell.angle_gamma   90.00
#
_symmetry.space_group_name_H-M   'P 1'
#
loop_
_entity.id
_entity.type
_entity.pdbx_description
1 polymer ?
#
loop_
_entity_poly.entity_id
_entity_poly.type
_entity_poly.pdbx_seq_one_letter_code
_entity_poly.pdbx_strand_id
1 'polypeptide(L)'
;MWLVLLTLAVTSTLGEVVNVHVNNNTQWKFGFEVDYENDRFLLDGKPFRYVSGSFHYFRTPRQYWRDRFKKIRAAGLNAVSTYVEWSLHQPSENEWYWTGNADLVEFLNIAQEEDLFVLLRPGPYICAERDFAKIIFINDESIFKNDFFGGLPYWLMTRVPDIKLRTNDPRYMKYVETYLNEVFKRVIPYLRGNGGPIIMVQVVENEYGSYSCDKEYLHRLRDIMKRKIGTKALLYTTDGSNINMLNCGSISGVYTTIDFGTNANVTKSFEIMRLYQPRTFIIKEYQVIALCKIIKIGPLVNSEFYPGWLTHWQEPFQRVNVTLVAKTLNQMLSLGASVNIYMFYGGTNFGYTADSRLRRTLLCNDINTIFCKTFYTIIHVYICIDLTLSANGGENAYNPQLTSYDYDAPLTEAGDPTSKYFEIRNIVSKYLPLPNVSLPTVSPKGDYGSILLSPILKLFEPQGRQLFGTIIVQGSHPLTFEALGLSHWLVLYETDIIHSPKDPAILHAKVRDRALVYVDDHLVGTLSRTSNIYHLSIEEPYGQKLKLLIENQGRLNYGNGLRDFKGVTNVSLNNIPLGPWRMTGFLLDSVNPLINVNSNISVSGTLHDGPVILRGTFSISDQPMDTYLNTDGWGKGVAFVNGHNLGRYWPLVGPQITLYIPASFLRIGENEIVLVELEYVPSSEKIKLQKEPILDFGQYSNNGDNSNDIRVLV
;
A
#
# COMPACT_ATOMS: atom_id res chain seq x y z
N MET A 1 -49.24 -30.00 -40.40
CA MET A 1 -47.84 -30.46 -40.25
C MET A 1 -46.86 -29.27 -40.22
N TRP A 2 -47.13 -28.21 -39.43
CA TRP A 2 -46.29 -26.99 -39.36
C TRP A 2 -46.13 -26.46 -37.91
N LEU A 3 -46.62 -27.18 -36.89
CA LEU A 3 -46.51 -26.79 -35.47
C LEU A 3 -45.47 -27.59 -34.66
N VAL A 4 -44.83 -28.60 -35.26
CA VAL A 4 -43.89 -29.52 -34.56
C VAL A 4 -42.42 -29.12 -34.75
N LEU A 5 -42.13 -28.20 -35.70
CA LEU A 5 -40.76 -27.73 -35.97
C LEU A 5 -40.37 -26.49 -35.16
N LEU A 6 -41.31 -25.78 -34.52
CA LEU A 6 -41.01 -24.58 -33.73
C LEU A 6 -40.53 -24.89 -32.30
N THR A 7 -40.84 -26.07 -31.76
CA THR A 7 -40.47 -26.48 -30.39
C THR A 7 -39.04 -26.98 -30.27
N LEU A 8 -38.33 -27.22 -31.38
CA LEU A 8 -36.92 -27.66 -31.41
C LEU A 8 -35.91 -26.51 -31.63
N ALA A 9 -36.38 -25.27 -31.79
CA ALA A 9 -35.54 -24.12 -32.13
C ALA A 9 -35.35 -23.09 -30.99
N VAL A 10 -35.99 -23.30 -29.82
CA VAL A 10 -36.01 -22.33 -28.69
C VAL A 10 -35.19 -22.82 -27.47
N THR A 11 -34.61 -24.01 -27.53
CA THR A 11 -33.80 -24.59 -26.43
C THR A 11 -32.30 -24.24 -26.49
N SER A 12 -31.87 -23.40 -27.44
CA SER A 12 -30.44 -23.10 -27.70
C SER A 12 -29.91 -21.81 -27.07
N THR A 13 -30.72 -21.05 -26.33
CA THR A 13 -30.29 -19.77 -25.70
C THR A 13 -30.70 -19.62 -24.24
N LEU A 14 -30.53 -20.69 -23.45
CA LEU A 14 -30.56 -20.62 -21.99
C LEU A 14 -29.22 -21.13 -21.45
N GLY A 15 -28.72 -20.46 -20.41
CA GLY A 15 -27.29 -20.45 -20.07
C GLY A 15 -26.69 -21.81 -19.77
N GLU A 16 -25.36 -21.89 -19.91
CA GLU A 16 -24.56 -23.03 -19.47
C GLU A 16 -24.89 -23.40 -18.02
N VAL A 17 -25.68 -24.45 -17.86
CA VAL A 17 -25.80 -25.15 -16.58
C VAL A 17 -24.42 -25.73 -16.31
N VAL A 18 -23.79 -25.28 -15.23
CA VAL A 18 -22.48 -25.77 -14.77
C VAL A 18 -22.65 -27.17 -14.17
N ASN A 19 -23.03 -28.13 -15.03
CA ASN A 19 -22.87 -29.55 -14.75
C ASN A 19 -21.41 -29.89 -14.97
N VAL A 20 -20.60 -29.69 -13.92
CA VAL A 20 -19.32 -30.40 -13.79
C VAL A 20 -19.65 -31.87 -13.57
N HIS A 21 -19.92 -32.58 -14.67
CA HIS A 21 -19.93 -34.04 -14.65
C HIS A 21 -18.48 -34.49 -14.48
N VAL A 22 -18.11 -34.74 -13.22
CA VAL A 22 -16.80 -35.29 -12.87
C VAL A 22 -16.67 -36.63 -13.58
N ASN A 23 -15.67 -36.73 -14.47
CA ASN A 23 -15.27 -38.00 -15.03
C ASN A 23 -14.74 -38.87 -13.88
N ASN A 24 -15.49 -39.90 -13.49
CA ASN A 24 -15.30 -40.68 -12.24
C ASN A 24 -13.97 -41.48 -12.13
N ASN A 25 -12.99 -41.24 -13.02
CA ASN A 25 -11.74 -42.00 -13.11
C ASN A 25 -10.46 -41.21 -12.79
N THR A 26 -10.55 -40.00 -12.23
CA THR A 26 -9.43 -39.36 -11.52
C THR A 26 -9.90 -38.75 -10.19
N GLN A 27 -9.83 -39.54 -9.12
CA GLN A 27 -10.01 -39.03 -7.76
C GLN A 27 -8.85 -38.07 -7.42
N TRP A 28 -9.11 -36.76 -7.48
CA TRP A 28 -8.21 -35.77 -6.92
C TRP A 28 -8.24 -35.90 -5.39
N LYS A 29 -7.16 -36.45 -4.81
CA LYS A 29 -7.05 -36.68 -3.36
C LYS A 29 -7.07 -35.37 -2.54
N PHE A 30 -6.73 -34.25 -3.18
CA PHE A 30 -6.71 -32.92 -2.60
C PHE A 30 -7.46 -31.95 -3.51
N GLY A 31 -8.22 -31.03 -2.92
CA GLY A 31 -9.04 -30.07 -3.68
C GLY A 31 -9.67 -29.00 -2.78
N PHE A 32 -10.08 -27.89 -3.39
CA PHE A 32 -10.83 -26.84 -2.70
C PHE A 32 -11.93 -26.31 -3.60
N GLU A 33 -13.18 -26.46 -3.18
CA GLU A 33 -14.35 -26.19 -4.00
C GLU A 33 -15.50 -25.56 -3.19
N VAL A 34 -16.52 -25.09 -3.92
CA VAL A 34 -17.70 -24.45 -3.34
C VAL A 34 -18.86 -25.44 -3.36
N ASP A 35 -19.31 -25.86 -2.18
CA ASP A 35 -20.60 -26.51 -2.00
C ASP A 35 -21.65 -25.41 -1.92
N TYR A 36 -22.20 -25.12 -3.10
CA TYR A 36 -23.26 -24.15 -3.27
C TYR A 36 -24.50 -24.55 -2.46
N GLU A 37 -24.95 -25.80 -2.55
CA GLU A 37 -26.21 -26.26 -1.95
C GLU A 37 -26.26 -26.08 -0.43
N ASN A 38 -25.13 -26.28 0.25
CA ASN A 38 -25.03 -26.17 1.71
C ASN A 38 -24.27 -24.92 2.19
N ASP A 39 -24.13 -23.90 1.34
CA ASP A 39 -23.54 -22.58 1.64
C ASP A 39 -22.13 -22.65 2.29
N ARG A 40 -21.27 -23.56 1.82
CA ARG A 40 -19.96 -23.84 2.46
C ARG A 40 -18.83 -24.08 1.45
N PHE A 41 -17.60 -24.05 1.94
CA PHE A 41 -16.47 -24.60 1.19
C PHE A 41 -16.29 -26.09 1.52
N LEU A 42 -15.75 -26.84 0.57
CA LEU A 42 -15.22 -28.19 0.80
C LEU A 42 -13.70 -28.15 0.61
N LEU A 43 -12.98 -28.62 1.62
CA LEU A 43 -11.55 -28.92 1.55
C LEU A 43 -11.40 -30.44 1.51
N ASP A 44 -10.83 -30.95 0.41
CA ASP A 44 -10.68 -32.39 0.14
C ASP A 44 -11.99 -33.19 0.37
N GLY A 45 -13.12 -32.62 -0.07
CA GLY A 45 -14.46 -33.20 0.07
C GLY A 45 -15.10 -33.06 1.48
N LYS A 46 -14.45 -32.37 2.43
CA LYS A 46 -14.97 -32.16 3.79
C LYS A 46 -15.42 -30.72 4.03
N PRO A 47 -16.53 -30.47 4.76
CA PRO A 47 -16.94 -29.11 5.15
C PRO A 47 -15.82 -28.30 5.78
N PHE A 48 -15.57 -27.11 5.24
CA PHE A 48 -14.50 -26.22 5.66
C PHE A 48 -14.96 -24.76 5.69
N ARG A 49 -14.35 -23.98 6.57
CA ARG A 49 -14.48 -22.53 6.69
C ARG A 49 -13.11 -21.98 7.08
N TYR A 50 -12.62 -20.97 6.36
CA TYR A 50 -11.40 -20.29 6.75
C TYR A 50 -11.68 -19.09 7.65
N VAL A 51 -10.76 -18.86 8.58
CA VAL A 51 -10.53 -17.57 9.21
C VAL A 51 -9.07 -17.24 8.92
N SER A 52 -8.88 -16.22 8.09
CA SER A 52 -7.60 -15.80 7.53
C SER A 52 -7.14 -14.49 8.16
N GLY A 53 -5.83 -14.29 8.18
CA GLY A 53 -5.21 -13.02 8.50
C GLY A 53 -4.32 -12.56 7.35
N SER A 54 -4.36 -11.28 7.02
CA SER A 54 -3.49 -10.70 5.99
C SER A 54 -2.11 -10.44 6.59
N PHE A 55 -1.09 -10.91 5.89
CA PHE A 55 0.33 -10.75 6.21
C PHE A 55 1.09 -10.57 4.90
N HIS A 56 1.88 -9.50 4.78
CA HIS A 56 2.65 -9.22 3.57
C HIS A 56 4.13 -9.52 3.80
N TYR A 57 4.66 -10.54 3.10
CA TYR A 57 6.05 -10.96 3.22
C TYR A 57 7.05 -9.84 2.90
N PHE A 58 6.71 -8.95 1.96
CA PHE A 58 7.52 -7.80 1.57
C PHE A 58 7.55 -6.65 2.62
N ARG A 59 6.69 -6.67 3.64
CA ARG A 59 6.70 -5.73 4.79
C ARG A 59 7.44 -6.26 6.02
N THR A 60 8.12 -7.41 5.89
CA THR A 60 8.74 -8.11 7.03
C THR A 60 10.07 -8.76 6.62
N PRO A 61 11.15 -8.61 7.41
CA PRO A 61 12.36 -9.41 7.21
C PRO A 61 12.04 -10.92 7.26
N ARG A 62 12.60 -11.69 6.31
CA ARG A 62 12.35 -13.15 6.19
C ARG A 62 12.53 -13.93 7.49
N GLN A 63 13.49 -13.51 8.33
CA GLN A 63 13.78 -14.11 9.62
C GLN A 63 12.56 -14.13 10.58
N TYR A 64 11.60 -13.22 10.40
CA TYR A 64 10.42 -13.10 11.25
C TYR A 64 9.14 -13.72 10.70
N TRP A 65 9.12 -14.18 9.44
CA TRP A 65 7.90 -14.77 8.83
C TRP A 65 7.37 -15.95 9.66
N ARG A 66 8.24 -16.86 10.09
CA ARG A 66 7.86 -18.03 10.92
C ARG A 66 7.31 -17.64 12.29
N ASP A 67 7.85 -16.60 12.93
CA ASP A 67 7.31 -16.08 14.20
C ASP A 67 5.91 -15.47 14.00
N ARG A 68 5.72 -14.65 12.96
CA ARG A 68 4.41 -14.02 12.70
C ARG A 68 3.36 -15.09 12.32
N PHE A 69 3.75 -16.15 11.60
CA PHE A 69 2.88 -17.29 11.32
C PHE A 69 2.49 -18.08 12.58
N LYS A 70 3.44 -18.35 13.49
CA LYS A 70 3.12 -18.98 14.78
C LYS A 70 2.12 -18.15 15.58
N LYS A 71 2.25 -16.82 15.57
CA LYS A 71 1.30 -15.88 16.17
C LYS A 71 -0.07 -15.95 15.49
N ILE A 72 -0.13 -15.91 14.15
CA ILE A 72 -1.37 -16.09 13.37
C ILE A 72 -2.05 -17.42 13.73
N ARG A 73 -1.33 -18.54 13.71
CA ARG A 73 -1.86 -19.87 14.04
C ARG A 73 -2.34 -19.93 15.50
N ALA A 74 -1.58 -19.41 16.46
CA ALA A 74 -1.94 -19.36 17.88
C ALA A 74 -3.20 -18.51 18.18
N ALA A 75 -3.56 -17.57 17.29
CA ALA A 75 -4.84 -16.84 17.35
C ALA A 75 -6.06 -17.66 16.91
N GLY A 76 -5.87 -18.89 16.42
CA GLY A 76 -6.93 -19.75 15.90
C GLY A 76 -7.20 -19.60 14.40
N LEU A 77 -6.45 -18.75 13.69
CA LEU A 77 -6.54 -18.65 12.24
C LEU A 77 -6.01 -19.93 11.60
N ASN A 78 -6.63 -20.35 10.50
CA ASN A 78 -6.26 -21.54 9.72
C ASN A 78 -5.82 -21.19 8.29
N ALA A 79 -5.79 -19.91 7.94
CA ALA A 79 -5.28 -19.42 6.68
C ALA A 79 -4.54 -18.09 6.84
N VAL A 80 -3.74 -17.75 5.83
CA VAL A 80 -3.06 -16.47 5.66
C VAL A 80 -3.33 -15.92 4.27
N SER A 81 -3.52 -14.60 4.16
CA SER A 81 -3.70 -13.89 2.89
C SER A 81 -2.48 -13.04 2.59
N THR A 82 -1.96 -13.09 1.36
CA THR A 82 -0.87 -12.21 0.91
C THR A 82 -1.09 -11.70 -0.50
N TYR A 83 -0.71 -10.45 -0.72
CA TYR A 83 -0.45 -9.92 -2.06
C TYR A 83 0.89 -10.42 -2.61
N VAL A 84 1.03 -10.42 -3.94
CA VAL A 84 2.32 -10.55 -4.63
C VAL A 84 2.64 -9.21 -5.30
N GLU A 85 3.76 -8.60 -4.90
CA GLU A 85 4.18 -7.28 -5.38
C GLU A 85 5.00 -7.41 -6.66
N TRP A 86 4.44 -7.04 -7.81
CA TRP A 86 5.13 -7.17 -9.10
C TRP A 86 6.40 -6.32 -9.16
N SER A 87 6.35 -5.07 -8.69
CA SER A 87 7.52 -4.16 -8.65
C SER A 87 8.73 -4.75 -7.90
N LEU A 88 8.49 -5.49 -6.81
CA LEU A 88 9.53 -6.17 -6.03
C LEU A 88 10.15 -7.35 -6.80
N HIS A 89 9.33 -8.10 -7.54
CA HIS A 89 9.79 -9.29 -8.26
C HIS A 89 10.38 -8.99 -9.64
N GLN A 90 9.97 -7.90 -10.28
CA GLN A 90 10.50 -7.44 -11.57
C GLN A 90 10.91 -5.96 -11.49
N PRO A 91 11.99 -5.66 -10.72
CA PRO A 91 12.44 -4.29 -10.46
C PRO A 91 12.94 -3.58 -11.73
N SER A 92 13.36 -4.33 -12.75
CA SER A 92 13.62 -3.86 -14.11
C SER A 92 13.04 -4.85 -15.13
N GLU A 93 12.81 -4.44 -16.38
CA GLU A 93 12.12 -5.26 -17.40
C GLU A 93 12.73 -6.65 -17.60
N ASN A 94 14.05 -6.81 -17.45
CA ASN A 94 14.78 -8.05 -17.74
C ASN A 94 15.28 -8.79 -16.47
N GLU A 95 15.07 -8.25 -15.27
CA GLU A 95 15.59 -8.79 -14.03
C GLU A 95 14.47 -9.33 -13.13
N TRP A 96 14.73 -10.46 -12.48
CA TRP A 96 13.76 -11.16 -11.64
C TRP A 96 14.33 -11.44 -10.26
N TYR A 97 13.65 -10.98 -9.22
CA TYR A 97 14.09 -11.13 -7.83
C TYR A 97 13.12 -11.99 -7.01
N TRP A 98 13.65 -13.07 -6.44
CA TRP A 98 12.89 -14.13 -5.76
C TRP A 98 13.62 -14.67 -4.51
N THR A 99 14.51 -13.87 -3.91
CA THR A 99 15.35 -14.27 -2.79
C THR A 99 15.22 -13.28 -1.62
N GLY A 100 15.75 -13.64 -0.45
CA GLY A 100 15.66 -12.79 0.74
C GLY A 100 14.20 -12.49 1.11
N ASN A 101 13.85 -11.21 1.21
CA ASN A 101 12.49 -10.75 1.52
C ASN A 101 11.51 -10.87 0.32
N ALA A 102 11.97 -11.29 -0.87
CA ALA A 102 11.14 -11.58 -2.04
C ALA A 102 11.00 -13.10 -2.30
N ASP A 103 11.38 -13.96 -1.35
CA ASP A 103 11.26 -15.41 -1.49
C ASP A 103 9.83 -15.90 -1.23
N LEU A 104 8.96 -15.75 -2.24
CA LEU A 104 7.57 -16.23 -2.20
C LEU A 104 7.50 -17.76 -2.04
N VAL A 105 8.49 -18.51 -2.51
CA VAL A 105 8.50 -19.98 -2.42
C VAL A 105 8.72 -20.42 -0.98
N GLU A 106 9.72 -19.83 -0.31
CA GLU A 106 9.93 -20.05 1.12
C GLU A 106 8.72 -19.61 1.95
N PHE A 107 8.13 -18.45 1.63
CA PHE A 107 6.93 -17.98 2.31
C PHE A 107 5.80 -19.03 2.29
N LEU A 108 5.59 -19.69 1.15
CA LEU A 108 4.61 -20.77 0.99
C LEU A 108 5.02 -22.07 1.71
N ASN A 109 6.32 -22.41 1.74
CA ASN A 109 6.84 -23.53 2.53
C ASN A 109 6.54 -23.35 4.02
N ILE A 110 6.92 -22.20 4.60
CA ILE A 110 6.72 -21.92 6.03
C ILE A 110 5.21 -21.88 6.36
N ALA A 111 4.35 -21.40 5.44
CA ALA A 111 2.91 -21.41 5.65
C ALA A 111 2.37 -22.84 5.77
N GLN A 112 2.82 -23.74 4.88
CA GLN A 112 2.47 -25.16 4.92
C GLN A 112 3.02 -25.87 6.17
N GLU A 113 4.25 -25.55 6.60
CA GLU A 113 4.87 -26.13 7.79
C GLU A 113 4.18 -25.71 9.10
N GLU A 114 3.72 -24.46 9.18
CA GLU A 114 3.04 -23.91 10.37
C GLU A 114 1.50 -24.11 10.32
N ASP A 115 1.02 -25.05 9.48
CA ASP A 115 -0.39 -25.47 9.35
C ASP A 115 -1.37 -24.33 8.97
N LEU A 116 -0.98 -23.53 7.97
CA LEU A 116 -1.78 -22.44 7.40
C LEU A 116 -2.04 -22.66 5.90
N PHE A 117 -3.31 -22.59 5.50
CA PHE A 117 -3.67 -22.45 4.09
C PHE A 117 -3.39 -21.03 3.57
N VAL A 118 -3.28 -20.86 2.25
CA VAL A 118 -2.94 -19.57 1.65
C VAL A 118 -4.05 -19.08 0.71
N LEU A 119 -4.43 -17.82 0.90
CA LEU A 119 -5.24 -17.02 -0.04
C LEU A 119 -4.25 -16.13 -0.82
N LEU A 120 -3.95 -16.48 -2.07
CA LEU A 120 -2.96 -15.75 -2.86
C LEU A 120 -3.60 -14.64 -3.69
N ARG A 121 -3.06 -13.42 -3.63
CA ARG A 121 -3.59 -12.24 -4.35
C ARG A 121 -2.51 -11.69 -5.31
N PRO A 122 -2.32 -12.30 -6.49
CA PRO A 122 -1.10 -12.12 -7.29
C PRO A 122 -0.98 -10.80 -8.07
N GLY A 123 -1.86 -9.81 -7.87
CA GLY A 123 -1.84 -8.56 -8.65
C GLY A 123 -2.39 -8.75 -10.06
N PRO A 124 -1.88 -8.05 -11.11
CA PRO A 124 -0.67 -7.24 -11.13
C PRO A 124 -0.78 -5.96 -10.31
N TYR A 125 -1.98 -5.40 -10.22
CA TYR A 125 -2.30 -4.29 -9.34
C TYR A 125 -2.83 -4.85 -8.01
N ILE A 126 -2.25 -4.39 -6.90
CA ILE A 126 -2.60 -4.84 -5.55
C ILE A 126 -3.15 -3.73 -4.65
N CYS A 127 -3.10 -2.46 -5.08
CA CYS A 127 -3.35 -1.28 -4.23
C CYS A 127 -2.40 -1.24 -3.02
N ALA A 128 -2.83 -1.83 -1.88
CA ALA A 128 -2.02 -2.28 -0.75
C ALA A 128 -1.08 -1.25 -0.08
N GLU A 129 -1.25 0.05 -0.31
CA GLU A 129 -0.38 1.11 0.22
C GLU A 129 1.09 0.96 -0.23
N ARG A 130 1.33 0.77 -1.54
CA ARG A 130 2.66 0.48 -2.15
C ARG A 130 3.00 1.32 -3.39
N ASP A 131 4.14 2.02 -3.35
CA ASP A 131 4.79 2.69 -4.50
C ASP A 131 5.63 1.67 -5.29
N PHE A 132 6.52 2.15 -6.17
CA PHE A 132 7.48 1.38 -6.92
C PHE A 132 8.63 0.79 -6.06
N ALA A 133 9.12 -0.34 -6.53
CA ALA A 133 10.51 -0.77 -6.37
C ALA A 133 11.23 -0.68 -7.74
N LYS A 134 12.54 -0.42 -7.72
CA LYS A 134 13.37 -0.22 -8.92
C LYS A 134 14.77 -0.79 -8.75
N ILE A 135 15.27 -1.39 -9.84
CA ILE A 135 16.67 -1.46 -10.24
C ILE A 135 16.71 -1.05 -11.74
N ILE A 136 17.81 -0.52 -12.28
CA ILE A 136 17.82 0.42 -13.43
C ILE A 136 18.01 -0.32 -14.79
N PHE A 137 17.47 0.05 -15.97
CA PHE A 137 17.86 1.15 -16.89
C PHE A 137 16.79 1.55 -17.96
N ILE A 138 17.06 2.65 -18.71
CA ILE A 138 16.18 3.62 -19.44
C ILE A 138 15.61 3.16 -20.82
N ASN A 139 14.75 3.87 -21.61
CA ASN A 139 14.64 5.31 -21.98
C ASN A 139 13.28 5.66 -22.70
N ASP A 140 13.01 6.98 -22.89
CA ASP A 140 12.20 7.70 -23.93
C ASP A 140 10.71 8.16 -23.73
N GLU A 141 10.30 9.27 -24.39
CA GLU A 141 9.17 10.16 -24.01
C GLU A 141 7.97 10.26 -24.99
N SER A 142 6.74 10.47 -24.46
CA SER A 142 5.82 11.63 -24.76
C SER A 142 4.31 11.42 -24.46
N ILE A 143 3.70 12.46 -23.85
CA ILE A 143 2.26 12.89 -23.80
C ILE A 143 1.15 11.88 -23.37
N PHE A 144 0.33 12.26 -22.39
CA PHE A 144 -0.28 11.32 -21.42
C PHE A 144 -1.83 11.30 -21.33
N LYS A 145 -2.42 10.13 -20.97
CA LYS A 145 -3.86 9.95 -20.65
C LYS A 145 -4.15 8.76 -19.69
N ASN A 146 -4.18 9.03 -18.37
CA ASN A 146 -4.83 8.29 -17.24
C ASN A 146 -4.47 6.81 -16.89
N ASP A 147 -3.51 6.54 -15.96
CA ASP A 147 -3.11 5.18 -15.51
C ASP A 147 -2.61 5.04 -14.05
N PHE A 148 -2.42 3.82 -13.52
CA PHE A 148 -2.51 3.39 -12.09
C PHE A 148 -1.18 2.91 -11.45
N PHE A 149 -0.95 3.11 -10.14
CA PHE A 149 0.13 2.48 -9.35
C PHE A 149 -0.39 1.84 -8.06
N GLY A 150 0.40 0.97 -7.42
CA GLY A 150 -0.08 0.03 -6.40
C GLY A 150 0.52 -1.36 -6.60
N GLY A 151 1.86 -1.45 -6.47
CA GLY A 151 2.66 -2.66 -6.73
C GLY A 151 3.02 -2.96 -8.20
N LEU A 152 2.58 -2.13 -9.16
CA LEU A 152 2.99 -2.21 -10.58
C LEU A 152 4.45 -1.67 -10.77
N PRO A 153 5.30 -2.21 -11.66
CA PRO A 153 6.65 -1.69 -11.87
C PRO A 153 6.73 -0.34 -12.60
N TYR A 154 7.72 0.50 -12.24
CA TYR A 154 7.90 1.83 -12.83
C TYR A 154 8.24 1.81 -14.32
N TRP A 155 9.00 0.81 -14.77
CA TRP A 155 9.56 0.76 -16.12
C TRP A 155 8.49 0.58 -17.21
N LEU A 156 7.28 0.15 -16.84
CA LEU A 156 6.11 0.13 -17.74
C LEU A 156 5.86 1.52 -18.36
N MET A 157 6.00 2.58 -17.56
CA MET A 157 5.83 3.96 -18.04
C MET A 157 6.99 4.45 -18.91
N THR A 158 8.21 4.02 -18.62
CA THR A 158 9.38 4.39 -19.44
C THR A 158 9.36 3.69 -20.80
N ARG A 159 8.88 2.44 -20.86
CA ARG A 159 8.88 1.65 -22.10
C ARG A 159 7.73 1.94 -23.05
N VAL A 160 6.56 2.26 -22.52
CA VAL A 160 5.38 2.57 -23.31
C VAL A 160 4.73 3.80 -22.69
N PRO A 161 5.17 5.02 -23.05
CA PRO A 161 4.76 6.26 -22.39
C PRO A 161 3.25 6.50 -22.35
N ASP A 162 2.47 5.91 -23.26
CA ASP A 162 1.01 6.00 -23.41
C ASP A 162 0.24 4.74 -22.93
N ILE A 163 0.89 3.78 -22.27
CA ILE A 163 0.31 2.49 -21.86
C ILE A 163 -0.92 2.61 -20.99
N LYS A 164 -2.01 1.91 -21.35
CA LYS A 164 -3.23 1.88 -20.53
C LYS A 164 -3.23 0.71 -19.53
N LEU A 165 -2.72 0.96 -18.33
CA LEU A 165 -2.69 0.05 -17.19
C LEU A 165 -4.11 -0.29 -16.72
N ARG A 166 -4.32 -1.52 -16.23
CA ARG A 166 -5.63 -2.03 -15.78
C ARG A 166 -6.74 -1.97 -16.86
N THR A 167 -6.36 -2.08 -18.14
CA THR A 167 -7.27 -2.20 -19.29
C THR A 167 -6.81 -3.31 -20.23
N ASN A 168 -7.61 -3.64 -21.25
CA ASN A 168 -7.25 -4.63 -22.27
C ASN A 168 -6.19 -4.16 -23.31
N ASP A 169 -5.39 -3.11 -23.04
CA ASP A 169 -4.29 -2.68 -23.92
C ASP A 169 -3.35 -3.88 -24.21
N PRO A 170 -3.15 -4.30 -25.47
CA PRO A 170 -2.33 -5.45 -25.81
C PRO A 170 -0.88 -5.35 -25.29
N ARG A 171 -0.35 -4.13 -25.14
CA ARG A 171 1.02 -3.87 -24.65
C ARG A 171 1.10 -4.12 -23.16
N TYR A 172 0.13 -3.62 -22.39
CA TYR A 172 0.01 -3.92 -20.95
C TYR A 172 -0.23 -5.40 -20.71
N MET A 173 -1.18 -6.00 -21.42
CA MET A 173 -1.52 -7.42 -21.27
C MET A 173 -0.36 -8.36 -21.61
N LYS A 174 0.55 -7.99 -22.52
CA LYS A 174 1.80 -8.73 -22.77
C LYS A 174 2.67 -8.79 -21.52
N TYR A 175 2.93 -7.65 -20.88
CA TYR A 175 3.76 -7.60 -19.66
C TYR A 175 3.08 -8.30 -18.47
N VAL A 176 1.75 -8.14 -18.32
CA VAL A 176 0.97 -8.87 -17.31
C VAL A 176 1.06 -10.38 -17.53
N GLU A 177 0.86 -10.89 -18.75
CA GLU A 177 0.96 -12.33 -19.01
C GLU A 177 2.38 -12.86 -18.75
N THR A 178 3.43 -12.09 -19.10
CA THR A 178 4.83 -12.41 -18.74
C THR A 178 5.05 -12.49 -17.24
N TYR A 179 4.54 -11.54 -16.46
CA TYR A 179 4.64 -11.55 -15.00
C TYR A 179 3.91 -12.74 -14.37
N LEU A 180 2.65 -12.98 -14.78
CA LEU A 180 1.88 -14.14 -14.33
C LEU A 180 2.58 -15.46 -14.71
N ASN A 181 3.25 -15.55 -15.86
CA ASN A 181 4.02 -16.73 -16.23
C ASN A 181 5.09 -17.06 -15.19
N GLU A 182 5.89 -16.07 -14.76
CA GLU A 182 6.96 -16.29 -13.77
C GLU A 182 6.43 -16.49 -12.34
N VAL A 183 5.34 -15.83 -11.94
CA VAL A 183 4.64 -16.13 -10.67
C VAL A 183 4.14 -17.57 -10.67
N PHE A 184 3.34 -17.97 -11.66
CA PHE A 184 2.71 -19.29 -11.68
C PHE A 184 3.70 -20.44 -11.86
N LYS A 185 4.80 -20.23 -12.56
CA LYS A 185 5.91 -21.20 -12.64
C LYS A 185 6.43 -21.62 -11.27
N ARG A 186 6.41 -20.71 -10.28
CA ARG A 186 6.82 -20.96 -8.88
C ARG A 186 5.66 -21.40 -8.00
N VAL A 187 4.47 -20.85 -8.23
CA VAL A 187 3.28 -21.04 -7.40
C VAL A 187 2.51 -22.34 -7.72
N ILE A 188 2.55 -22.86 -8.95
CA ILE A 188 1.79 -24.05 -9.36
C ILE A 188 1.98 -25.26 -8.43
N PRO A 189 3.20 -25.66 -8.01
CA PRO A 189 3.40 -26.76 -7.06
C PRO A 189 2.63 -26.60 -5.74
N TYR A 190 2.40 -25.36 -5.31
CA TYR A 190 1.77 -25.01 -4.04
C TYR A 190 0.23 -24.91 -4.10
N LEU A 191 -0.39 -25.11 -5.27
CA LEU A 191 -1.85 -25.16 -5.41
C LEU A 191 -2.43 -26.40 -4.68
N ARG A 192 -3.60 -26.26 -4.06
CA ARG A 192 -4.20 -27.35 -3.26
C ARG A 192 -4.40 -28.65 -4.05
N GLY A 193 -4.81 -28.56 -5.31
CA GLY A 193 -4.95 -29.70 -6.22
C GLY A 193 -3.64 -30.42 -6.56
N ASN A 194 -2.48 -29.84 -6.23
CA ASN A 194 -1.16 -30.49 -6.30
C ASN A 194 -0.63 -30.93 -4.90
N GLY A 195 -1.40 -30.70 -3.83
CA GLY A 195 -1.05 -31.04 -2.45
C GLY A 195 -0.55 -29.87 -1.58
N GLY A 196 -0.39 -28.67 -2.14
CA GLY A 196 0.11 -27.49 -1.41
C GLY A 196 -0.93 -26.75 -0.57
N PRO A 197 -0.57 -25.56 0.00
CA PRO A 197 -1.41 -24.80 0.91
C PRO A 197 -2.37 -23.83 0.21
N ILE A 198 -2.18 -23.50 -1.08
CA ILE A 198 -2.95 -22.45 -1.75
C ILE A 198 -4.33 -22.97 -2.15
N ILE A 199 -5.36 -22.55 -1.42
CA ILE A 199 -6.76 -22.95 -1.61
C ILE A 199 -7.52 -21.99 -2.52
N MET A 200 -7.20 -20.69 -2.47
CA MET A 200 -7.86 -19.65 -3.24
C MET A 200 -6.83 -18.73 -3.90
N VAL A 201 -7.14 -18.26 -5.11
CA VAL A 201 -6.34 -17.26 -5.82
C VAL A 201 -7.27 -16.16 -6.32
N GLN A 202 -6.98 -14.92 -5.96
CA GLN A 202 -7.74 -13.78 -6.49
C GLN A 202 -7.45 -13.67 -8.00
N VAL A 203 -8.50 -13.63 -8.81
CA VAL A 203 -8.41 -13.27 -10.23
C VAL A 203 -7.81 -11.87 -10.30
N VAL A 204 -7.05 -11.66 -11.38
CA VAL A 204 -5.83 -10.85 -11.49
C VAL A 204 -6.10 -9.34 -11.44
N GLU A 205 -6.70 -8.90 -10.35
CA GLU A 205 -7.18 -7.55 -10.10
C GLU A 205 -7.46 -7.36 -8.60
N ASN A 206 -7.61 -6.11 -8.17
CA ASN A 206 -8.02 -5.76 -6.82
C ASN A 206 -9.01 -4.59 -6.83
N GLU A 207 -10.22 -4.82 -6.32
CA GLU A 207 -11.31 -3.83 -6.29
C GLU A 207 -11.52 -3.14 -7.65
N TYR A 208 -11.63 -3.92 -8.73
CA TYR A 208 -11.72 -3.33 -10.07
C TYR A 208 -12.94 -2.45 -10.22
N GLY A 209 -14.05 -2.79 -9.54
CA GLY A 209 -15.27 -1.99 -9.50
C GLY A 209 -15.11 -0.60 -8.86
N SER A 210 -14.06 -0.39 -8.07
CA SER A 210 -13.70 0.93 -7.52
C SER A 210 -12.97 1.80 -8.54
N TYR A 211 -12.53 1.25 -9.68
CA TYR A 211 -11.83 1.94 -10.75
C TYR A 211 -12.67 2.05 -12.05
N SER A 212 -13.01 0.93 -12.68
CA SER A 212 -13.49 0.89 -14.06
C SER A 212 -14.40 -0.32 -14.33
N CYS A 213 -14.90 -0.43 -15.56
CA CYS A 213 -15.87 -1.45 -15.98
C CYS A 213 -15.47 -2.18 -17.27
N ASP A 214 -14.18 -2.22 -17.63
CA ASP A 214 -13.67 -3.04 -18.74
C ASP A 214 -13.80 -4.55 -18.42
N LYS A 215 -14.92 -5.13 -18.82
CA LYS A 215 -15.19 -6.57 -18.68
C LYS A 215 -14.31 -7.43 -19.58
N GLU A 216 -13.78 -6.90 -20.69
CA GLU A 216 -12.95 -7.67 -21.60
C GLU A 216 -11.58 -7.93 -20.99
N TYR A 217 -10.98 -6.91 -20.36
CA TYR A 217 -9.80 -7.03 -19.50
C TYR A 217 -10.00 -8.12 -18.44
N LEU A 218 -11.06 -8.03 -17.64
CA LEU A 218 -11.36 -9.01 -16.58
C LEU A 218 -11.57 -10.44 -17.12
N HIS A 219 -12.24 -10.61 -18.25
CA HIS A 219 -12.40 -11.93 -18.89
C HIS A 219 -11.05 -12.49 -19.38
N ARG A 220 -10.23 -11.67 -20.06
CA ARG A 220 -8.90 -12.09 -20.51
C ARG A 220 -8.00 -12.52 -19.36
N LEU A 221 -8.04 -11.78 -18.25
CA LEU A 221 -7.35 -12.11 -17.01
C LEU A 221 -7.83 -13.44 -16.41
N ARG A 222 -9.15 -13.63 -16.26
CA ARG A 222 -9.76 -14.89 -15.84
C ARG A 222 -9.28 -16.04 -16.71
N ASP A 223 -9.20 -15.86 -18.03
CA ASP A 223 -8.89 -16.93 -18.97
C ASP A 223 -7.38 -17.26 -19.00
N ILE A 224 -6.49 -16.29 -18.72
CA ILE A 224 -5.08 -16.56 -18.41
C ILE A 224 -4.97 -17.41 -17.13
N MET A 225 -5.71 -17.07 -16.07
CA MET A 225 -5.72 -17.81 -14.79
C MET A 225 -6.26 -19.23 -14.94
N LYS A 226 -7.42 -19.40 -15.59
CA LYS A 226 -8.06 -20.70 -15.81
C LYS A 226 -7.15 -21.64 -16.60
N ARG A 227 -6.43 -21.14 -17.62
CA ARG A 227 -5.43 -21.94 -18.36
C ARG A 227 -4.26 -22.44 -17.49
N LYS A 228 -3.92 -21.73 -16.39
CA LYS A 228 -2.76 -22.05 -15.52
C LYS A 228 -3.13 -22.88 -14.30
N ILE A 229 -4.20 -22.49 -13.61
CA ILE A 229 -4.66 -23.09 -12.35
C ILE A 229 -5.61 -24.27 -12.60
N GLY A 230 -6.43 -24.20 -13.67
CA GLY A 230 -7.51 -25.16 -13.91
C GLY A 230 -8.45 -25.21 -12.71
N THR A 231 -8.67 -26.41 -12.17
CA THR A 231 -9.48 -26.69 -10.97
C THR A 231 -8.65 -26.82 -9.68
N LYS A 232 -7.35 -26.51 -9.71
CA LYS A 232 -6.42 -26.81 -8.59
C LYS A 232 -6.49 -25.83 -7.41
N ALA A 233 -7.12 -24.68 -7.59
CA ALA A 233 -7.46 -23.71 -6.55
C ALA A 233 -8.67 -22.88 -7.00
N LEU A 234 -9.45 -22.36 -6.04
CA LEU A 234 -10.65 -21.57 -6.35
C LEU A 234 -10.29 -20.15 -6.77
N LEU A 235 -10.79 -19.73 -7.93
CA LEU A 235 -10.66 -18.36 -8.43
C LEU A 235 -11.74 -17.45 -7.82
N TYR A 236 -11.36 -16.27 -7.30
CA TYR A 236 -12.29 -15.30 -6.71
C TYR A 236 -12.01 -13.83 -7.07
N THR A 237 -12.95 -12.91 -6.86
CA THR A 237 -12.74 -11.44 -6.92
C THR A 237 -13.14 -10.79 -5.61
N THR A 238 -12.61 -9.59 -5.32
CA THR A 238 -12.94 -8.78 -4.15
C THR A 238 -13.24 -7.35 -4.60
N ASP A 239 -14.39 -6.82 -4.18
CA ASP A 239 -14.81 -5.44 -4.39
C ASP A 239 -15.65 -4.97 -3.19
N GLY A 240 -15.62 -3.67 -2.89
CA GLY A 240 -16.40 -3.10 -1.79
C GLY A 240 -17.90 -3.39 -1.87
N SER A 241 -18.57 -3.49 -0.72
CA SER A 241 -19.96 -3.93 -0.59
C SER A 241 -21.03 -2.95 -1.13
N ASN A 242 -20.91 -2.58 -2.41
CA ASN A 242 -21.76 -1.65 -3.15
C ASN A 242 -22.13 -2.29 -4.50
N ILE A 243 -23.41 -2.15 -4.89
CA ILE A 243 -23.95 -2.66 -6.16
C ILE A 243 -23.16 -2.14 -7.36
N ASN A 244 -22.74 -0.87 -7.36
CA ASN A 244 -22.01 -0.29 -8.49
C ASN A 244 -20.62 -0.92 -8.67
N MET A 245 -19.90 -1.12 -7.57
CA MET A 245 -18.57 -1.75 -7.57
C MET A 245 -18.69 -3.21 -8.02
N LEU A 246 -19.56 -4.00 -7.39
CA LEU A 246 -19.76 -5.40 -7.75
C LEU A 246 -20.27 -5.60 -9.18
N ASN A 247 -21.10 -4.69 -9.71
CA ASN A 247 -21.52 -4.75 -11.11
C ASN A 247 -20.33 -4.70 -12.08
N CYS A 248 -19.28 -3.93 -11.75
CA CYS A 248 -18.09 -3.78 -12.58
C CYS A 248 -16.96 -4.76 -12.25
N GLY A 249 -16.76 -5.14 -10.98
CA GLY A 249 -15.71 -6.07 -10.57
C GLY A 249 -16.06 -7.57 -10.64
N SER A 250 -17.33 -7.95 -10.52
CA SER A 250 -17.74 -9.37 -10.60
C SER A 250 -17.54 -9.98 -12.00
N ILE A 251 -17.14 -11.26 -12.06
CA ILE A 251 -16.80 -11.96 -13.32
C ILE A 251 -17.54 -13.30 -13.39
N SER A 252 -18.13 -13.61 -14.55
CA SER A 252 -18.79 -14.90 -14.75
C SER A 252 -17.79 -16.07 -14.68
N GLY A 253 -18.17 -17.11 -13.93
CA GLY A 253 -17.35 -18.30 -13.68
C GLY A 253 -16.15 -18.05 -12.76
N VAL A 254 -16.26 -17.08 -11.85
CA VAL A 254 -15.31 -16.72 -10.78
C VAL A 254 -16.12 -16.44 -9.50
N TYR A 255 -15.58 -16.78 -8.33
CA TYR A 255 -16.28 -16.59 -7.07
C TYR A 255 -16.27 -15.11 -6.63
N THR A 256 -17.43 -14.46 -6.55
CA THR A 256 -17.47 -13.04 -6.13
C THR A 256 -17.47 -12.93 -4.60
N THR A 257 -16.56 -12.14 -4.04
CA THR A 257 -16.46 -11.81 -2.61
C THR A 257 -16.52 -10.31 -2.40
N ILE A 258 -16.69 -9.87 -1.15
CA ILE A 258 -16.74 -8.45 -0.78
C ILE A 258 -15.71 -8.10 0.28
N ASP A 259 -15.39 -6.82 0.40
CA ASP A 259 -14.75 -6.22 1.58
C ASP A 259 -15.71 -5.28 2.33
N PHE A 260 -15.45 -5.11 3.63
CA PHE A 260 -16.03 -4.06 4.47
C PHE A 260 -15.41 -4.02 5.87
N GLY A 261 -15.34 -2.81 6.46
CA GLY A 261 -14.84 -2.57 7.82
C GLY A 261 -15.90 -2.61 8.91
N THR A 262 -15.50 -2.24 10.12
CA THR A 262 -16.34 -2.28 11.34
C THR A 262 -17.62 -1.46 11.30
N ASN A 263 -17.66 -0.40 10.49
CA ASN A 263 -18.78 0.55 10.44
C ASN A 263 -19.91 0.09 9.50
N ALA A 264 -19.71 -0.97 8.73
CA ALA A 264 -20.71 -1.49 7.79
C ALA A 264 -21.77 -2.37 8.49
N ASN A 265 -22.97 -2.40 7.91
CA ASN A 265 -24.01 -3.35 8.33
C ASN A 265 -23.74 -4.72 7.68
N VAL A 266 -23.22 -5.65 8.47
CA VAL A 266 -22.84 -7.02 8.07
C VAL A 266 -23.92 -7.70 7.23
N THR A 267 -25.18 -7.68 7.69
CA THR A 267 -26.29 -8.35 7.00
C THR A 267 -26.53 -7.73 5.62
N LYS A 268 -26.62 -6.39 5.54
CA LYS A 268 -26.83 -5.66 4.28
C LYS A 268 -25.67 -5.86 3.30
N SER A 269 -24.43 -5.91 3.79
CA SER A 269 -23.26 -6.19 2.96
C SER A 269 -23.33 -7.59 2.35
N PHE A 270 -23.66 -8.62 3.13
CA PHE A 270 -23.83 -9.97 2.60
C PHE A 270 -25.09 -10.16 1.74
N GLU A 271 -26.19 -9.43 1.98
CA GLU A 271 -27.33 -9.36 1.06
C GLU A 271 -26.93 -8.84 -0.33
N ILE A 272 -26.04 -7.84 -0.38
CA ILE A 272 -25.48 -7.30 -1.63
C ILE A 272 -24.56 -8.34 -2.29
N MET A 273 -23.65 -9.00 -1.57
CA MET A 273 -22.81 -10.10 -2.09
C MET A 273 -23.67 -11.21 -2.70
N ARG A 274 -24.73 -11.63 -1.99
CA ARG A 274 -25.70 -12.64 -2.44
C ARG A 274 -26.30 -12.28 -3.79
N LEU A 275 -26.42 -11.00 -4.17
CA LEU A 275 -26.98 -10.62 -5.48
C LEU A 275 -26.17 -11.17 -6.67
N TYR A 276 -24.86 -11.32 -6.51
CA TYR A 276 -23.89 -11.70 -7.55
C TYR A 276 -23.43 -13.17 -7.47
N GLN A 277 -23.89 -13.91 -6.46
CA GLN A 277 -23.66 -15.36 -6.38
C GLN A 277 -24.55 -16.16 -7.37
N PRO A 278 -24.14 -17.39 -7.75
CA PRO A 278 -24.93 -18.27 -8.61
C PRO A 278 -26.35 -18.50 -8.09
N ARG A 279 -27.28 -18.67 -9.04
CA ARG A 279 -28.69 -18.98 -8.78
C ARG A 279 -28.91 -20.47 -8.99
N THR A 280 -29.59 -21.11 -8.05
CA THR A 280 -30.05 -22.50 -8.20
C THR A 280 -31.54 -22.57 -7.89
N PHE A 281 -32.24 -23.45 -8.60
CA PHE A 281 -33.64 -23.77 -8.34
C PHE A 281 -33.69 -24.90 -7.31
N ILE A 282 -34.18 -24.62 -6.10
CA ILE A 282 -34.54 -25.67 -5.14
C ILE A 282 -36.04 -25.89 -5.22
N ILE A 283 -36.46 -27.02 -5.79
CA ILE A 283 -37.83 -27.50 -5.65
C ILE A 283 -37.93 -28.10 -4.25
N LYS A 284 -38.46 -27.33 -3.29
CA LYS A 284 -38.95 -27.91 -2.04
C LYS A 284 -40.38 -28.38 -2.28
N GLU A 285 -40.57 -29.70 -2.33
CA GLU A 285 -41.90 -30.29 -2.22
C GLU A 285 -42.47 -30.01 -0.82
N TYR A 286 -43.24 -28.92 -0.72
CA TYR A 286 -44.26 -28.81 0.32
C TYR A 286 -45.55 -29.38 -0.25
N GLN A 287 -46.21 -30.25 0.52
CA GLN A 287 -47.51 -30.80 0.15
C GLN A 287 -48.45 -29.67 -0.28
N VAL A 288 -49.00 -29.80 -1.49
CA VAL A 288 -50.01 -28.94 -2.14
C VAL A 288 -49.51 -27.70 -2.93
N ILE A 289 -48.35 -27.07 -2.66
CA ILE A 289 -47.86 -25.94 -3.51
C ILE A 289 -46.33 -25.94 -3.71
N ALA A 290 -45.89 -26.09 -4.97
CA ALA A 290 -44.50 -25.89 -5.37
C ALA A 290 -44.16 -24.40 -5.56
N LEU A 291 -43.71 -23.74 -4.48
CA LEU A 291 -43.18 -22.38 -4.55
C LEU A 291 -41.73 -22.38 -5.06
N CYS A 292 -41.54 -22.09 -6.35
CA CYS A 292 -40.21 -21.86 -6.94
C CYS A 292 -39.58 -20.56 -6.39
N LYS A 293 -38.93 -20.64 -5.23
CA LYS A 293 -38.10 -19.55 -4.69
C LYS A 293 -36.71 -19.62 -5.32
N ILE A 294 -36.32 -18.58 -6.06
CA ILE A 294 -34.92 -18.41 -6.47
C ILE A 294 -34.11 -18.13 -5.21
N ILE A 295 -33.24 -19.06 -4.83
CA ILE A 295 -32.29 -18.89 -3.73
C ILE A 295 -30.90 -18.72 -4.35
N LYS A 296 -30.16 -17.71 -3.91
CA LYS A 296 -28.78 -17.45 -4.32
C LYS A 296 -27.87 -18.03 -3.24
N ILE A 297 -26.90 -18.84 -3.66
CA ILE A 297 -26.25 -19.81 -2.78
C ILE A 297 -24.71 -19.79 -2.94
N GLY A 298 -24.00 -20.29 -1.93
CA GLY A 298 -22.54 -20.25 -1.79
C GLY A 298 -22.08 -19.54 -0.48
N PRO A 299 -20.91 -19.90 0.07
CA PRO A 299 -20.43 -19.41 1.37
C PRO A 299 -20.24 -17.89 1.42
N LEU A 300 -20.72 -17.24 2.48
CA LEU A 300 -20.48 -15.82 2.69
C LEU A 300 -18.98 -15.56 2.93
N VAL A 301 -18.41 -14.52 2.31
CA VAL A 301 -16.99 -14.17 2.41
C VAL A 301 -16.83 -12.67 2.57
N ASN A 302 -16.11 -12.25 3.61
CA ASN A 302 -15.45 -10.95 3.65
C ASN A 302 -13.94 -11.14 3.44
N SER A 303 -13.42 -10.68 2.30
CA SER A 303 -12.02 -10.85 1.89
C SER A 303 -11.08 -9.76 2.44
N GLU A 304 -11.61 -8.64 2.93
CA GLU A 304 -10.88 -7.65 3.71
C GLU A 304 -11.77 -7.07 4.81
N PHE A 305 -11.71 -7.68 5.99
CA PHE A 305 -12.29 -7.11 7.20
C PHE A 305 -11.25 -6.23 7.90
N TYR A 306 -11.48 -4.92 7.90
CA TYR A 306 -10.58 -3.92 8.46
C TYR A 306 -10.68 -3.83 10.00
N PRO A 307 -9.68 -4.29 10.79
CA PRO A 307 -9.66 -4.18 12.25
C PRO A 307 -8.97 -2.89 12.72
N GLY A 308 -8.56 -2.03 11.79
CA GLY A 308 -7.62 -0.92 11.91
C GLY A 308 -7.61 -0.16 10.56
N TRP A 309 -6.68 0.78 10.35
CA TRP A 309 -6.63 1.55 9.09
C TRP A 309 -5.22 2.11 8.78
N LEU A 310 -4.99 2.46 7.52
CA LEU A 310 -3.78 3.14 7.06
C LEU A 310 -3.72 4.59 7.58
N THR A 311 -2.51 5.09 7.85
CA THR A 311 -2.28 6.47 8.35
C THR A 311 -1.35 7.23 7.39
N HIS A 312 -1.56 8.55 7.28
CA HIS A 312 -0.75 9.49 6.51
C HIS A 312 0.10 10.41 7.42
N TRP A 313 1.08 11.10 6.83
CA TRP A 313 1.73 12.24 7.50
C TRP A 313 0.72 13.40 7.66
N GLN A 314 0.87 14.20 8.72
CA GLN A 314 -0.02 15.33 9.08
C GLN A 314 -1.45 14.96 9.53
N GLU A 315 -1.79 13.69 9.73
CA GLU A 315 -3.08 13.28 10.34
C GLU A 315 -2.88 12.48 11.65
N PRO A 316 -3.88 12.39 12.53
CA PRO A 316 -3.79 11.56 13.73
C PRO A 316 -3.63 10.07 13.38
N PHE A 317 -2.88 9.33 14.19
CA PHE A 317 -2.72 7.88 14.01
C PHE A 317 -4.08 7.17 14.06
N GLN A 318 -4.37 6.37 13.03
CA GLN A 318 -5.69 5.77 12.85
C GLN A 318 -5.86 4.55 13.75
N ARG A 319 -6.91 4.56 14.59
CA ARG A 319 -7.24 3.46 15.51
C ARG A 319 -8.69 3.05 15.41
N VAL A 320 -8.95 1.76 15.55
CA VAL A 320 -10.31 1.17 15.52
C VAL A 320 -10.57 0.41 16.82
N ASN A 321 -11.69 0.75 17.47
CA ASN A 321 -12.03 0.26 18.80
C ASN A 321 -12.18 -1.28 18.82
N VAL A 322 -11.43 -1.94 19.71
CA VAL A 322 -11.40 -3.41 19.87
C VAL A 322 -12.80 -4.02 20.02
N THR A 323 -13.69 -3.39 20.80
CA THR A 323 -15.07 -3.87 21.02
C THR A 323 -15.90 -3.85 19.74
N LEU A 324 -15.64 -2.91 18.84
CA LEU A 324 -16.33 -2.83 17.55
C LEU A 324 -15.79 -3.88 16.57
N VAL A 325 -14.46 -4.07 16.51
CA VAL A 325 -13.82 -5.17 15.76
C VAL A 325 -14.39 -6.52 16.22
N ALA A 326 -14.44 -6.72 17.54
CA ALA A 326 -14.96 -7.91 18.19
C ALA A 326 -16.43 -8.18 17.82
N LYS A 327 -17.29 -7.16 17.94
CA LYS A 327 -18.72 -7.25 17.60
C LYS A 327 -18.94 -7.63 16.14
N THR A 328 -18.28 -6.94 15.20
CA THR A 328 -18.47 -7.16 13.75
C THR A 328 -17.91 -8.51 13.32
N LEU A 329 -16.76 -8.95 13.86
CA LEU A 329 -16.21 -10.28 13.62
C LEU A 329 -17.14 -11.39 14.13
N ASN A 330 -17.66 -11.26 15.35
CA ASN A 330 -18.59 -12.22 15.93
C ASN A 330 -19.89 -12.31 15.10
N GLN A 331 -20.40 -11.18 14.59
CA GLN A 331 -21.55 -11.17 13.67
C GLN A 331 -21.27 -11.96 12.39
N MET A 332 -20.15 -11.70 11.70
CA MET A 332 -19.79 -12.44 10.48
C MET A 332 -19.65 -13.95 10.73
N LEU A 333 -18.94 -14.36 11.78
CA LEU A 333 -18.73 -15.77 12.08
C LEU A 333 -20.01 -16.49 12.54
N SER A 334 -20.95 -15.77 13.18
CA SER A 334 -22.28 -16.29 13.54
C SER A 334 -23.16 -16.57 12.32
N LEU A 335 -22.97 -15.84 11.21
CA LEU A 335 -23.63 -16.09 9.92
C LEU A 335 -22.97 -17.21 9.10
N GLY A 336 -21.95 -17.89 9.65
CA GLY A 336 -21.19 -18.92 8.95
C GLY A 336 -20.18 -18.39 7.93
N ALA A 337 -19.99 -17.07 7.82
CA ALA A 337 -19.09 -16.47 6.84
C ALA A 337 -17.63 -16.87 7.08
N SER A 338 -16.88 -17.03 6.00
CA SER A 338 -15.41 -17.02 6.03
C SER A 338 -14.93 -15.57 6.01
N VAL A 339 -13.80 -15.28 6.66
CA VAL A 339 -13.31 -13.91 6.82
C VAL A 339 -11.79 -13.87 6.69
N ASN A 340 -11.28 -12.83 6.05
CA ASN A 340 -9.88 -12.46 6.06
C ASN A 340 -9.68 -11.10 6.74
N ILE A 341 -8.89 -11.07 7.81
CA ILE A 341 -8.63 -9.87 8.62
C ILE A 341 -7.52 -9.06 7.93
N TYR A 342 -7.80 -7.85 7.47
CA TYR A 342 -6.85 -7.00 6.73
C TYR A 342 -6.57 -5.70 7.49
N MET A 343 -5.41 -5.48 8.11
CA MET A 343 -4.29 -6.40 8.32
C MET A 343 -4.44 -7.22 9.61
N PHE A 344 -3.92 -8.45 9.63
CA PHE A 344 -3.68 -9.15 10.90
C PHE A 344 -2.30 -8.80 11.48
N TYR A 345 -1.32 -8.62 10.59
CA TYR A 345 -0.04 -8.01 10.87
C TYR A 345 0.33 -7.13 9.68
N GLY A 346 0.57 -5.85 9.92
CA GLY A 346 0.89 -4.89 8.86
C GLY A 346 2.38 -4.81 8.53
N GLY A 347 3.23 -4.56 9.54
CA GLY A 347 4.69 -4.45 9.38
C GLY A 347 5.17 -3.04 8.99
N THR A 348 6.21 -2.95 8.15
CA THR A 348 6.89 -1.68 7.81
C THR A 348 7.03 -1.49 6.31
N ASN A 349 6.82 -0.26 5.83
CA ASN A 349 7.14 0.18 4.47
C ASN A 349 8.61 0.62 4.37
N PHE A 350 9.55 -0.32 4.45
CA PHE A 350 10.99 -0.02 4.40
C PHE A 350 11.39 0.75 3.13
N GLY A 351 12.42 1.60 3.25
CA GLY A 351 12.93 2.43 2.15
C GLY A 351 11.89 3.40 1.60
N TYR A 352 11.78 3.47 0.27
CA TYR A 352 10.90 4.39 -0.44
C TYR A 352 9.56 3.77 -0.85
N THR A 353 9.13 2.70 -0.18
CA THR A 353 8.02 1.85 -0.65
C THR A 353 6.64 2.21 -0.09
N ALA A 354 6.57 3.20 0.81
CA ALA A 354 5.32 3.84 1.22
C ALA A 354 4.77 4.75 0.11
N ASP A 355 3.45 4.77 -0.05
CA ASP A 355 2.77 5.46 -1.15
C ASP A 355 1.94 6.66 -0.66
N SER A 356 0.91 7.11 -1.38
CA SER A 356 0.09 8.26 -1.01
C SER A 356 -1.35 8.11 -1.50
N ARG A 357 -2.25 8.96 -0.99
CA ARG A 357 -3.66 8.98 -1.38
C ARG A 357 -4.15 10.38 -1.73
N LEU A 358 -5.07 10.47 -2.69
CA LEU A 358 -5.86 11.68 -2.96
C LEU A 358 -7.10 11.70 -2.07
N ARG A 359 -7.26 12.76 -1.28
CA ARG A 359 -8.50 13.01 -0.54
C ARG A 359 -9.54 13.68 -1.44
N ARG A 360 -10.72 13.07 -1.53
CA ARG A 360 -11.94 13.71 -2.03
C ARG A 360 -12.87 13.97 -0.86
N THR A 361 -12.96 15.24 -0.46
CA THR A 361 -14.04 15.73 0.39
C THR A 361 -15.20 16.07 -0.54
N LEU A 362 -16.31 15.33 -0.48
CA LEU A 362 -17.52 15.75 -1.19
C LEU A 362 -18.07 16.99 -0.49
N LEU A 363 -17.86 18.17 -1.08
CA LEU A 363 -18.50 19.40 -0.62
C LEU A 363 -20.00 19.34 -0.93
N CYS A 364 -20.79 18.98 0.07
CA CYS A 364 -22.21 19.34 0.11
C CYS A 364 -22.32 20.86 0.26
N ASN A 365 -22.14 21.60 -0.83
CA ASN A 365 -22.28 23.05 -0.84
C ASN A 365 -23.73 23.45 -0.52
N ASP A 366 -23.86 24.42 0.39
CA ASP A 366 -25.14 25.00 0.80
C ASP A 366 -25.95 25.55 -0.38
N ILE A 367 -27.03 24.87 -0.76
CA ILE A 367 -28.13 25.52 -1.48
C ILE A 367 -29.06 26.10 -0.41
N ASN A 368 -28.73 27.31 0.04
CA ASN A 368 -29.52 28.01 1.02
C ASN A 368 -30.70 28.75 0.35
N THR A 369 -31.90 28.48 0.86
CA THR A 369 -33.12 29.31 0.81
C THR A 369 -34.05 29.29 -0.42
N ILE A 370 -35.36 29.25 -0.10
CA ILE A 370 -36.55 29.54 -0.94
C ILE A 370 -36.89 28.51 -2.03
N PHE A 371 -37.47 27.36 -1.63
CA PHE A 371 -38.73 26.83 -2.18
C PHE A 371 -39.22 25.61 -1.36
N CYS A 372 -39.43 25.80 -0.05
CA CYS A 372 -39.93 24.74 0.83
C CYS A 372 -41.29 25.11 1.43
N LYS A 373 -42.37 24.76 0.70
CA LYS A 373 -43.70 24.49 1.27
C LYS A 373 -44.52 23.65 0.29
N THR A 374 -45.06 22.54 0.81
CA THR A 374 -46.01 21.59 0.20
C THR A 374 -45.40 20.47 -0.66
N PHE A 375 -45.94 19.26 -0.46
CA PHE A 375 -45.68 17.96 -1.12
C PHE A 375 -44.62 17.00 -0.52
N TYR A 376 -45.08 16.30 0.52
CA TYR A 376 -45.11 14.83 0.65
C TYR A 376 -43.88 13.99 0.25
N THR A 377 -43.25 13.43 1.29
CA THR A 377 -43.06 11.98 1.56
C THR A 377 -42.65 11.04 0.42
N ILE A 378 -41.62 10.21 0.72
CA ILE A 378 -41.06 9.06 -0.01
C ILE A 378 -39.77 9.42 -0.79
N ILE A 379 -38.71 8.64 -0.52
CA ILE A 379 -37.31 8.79 -0.97
C ILE A 379 -36.59 10.04 -0.44
N HIS A 380 -35.73 9.86 0.58
CA HIS A 380 -34.38 10.46 0.74
C HIS A 380 -33.77 10.08 2.11
N VAL A 381 -33.26 8.85 2.20
CA VAL A 381 -32.26 8.42 3.18
C VAL A 381 -31.23 7.60 2.38
N TYR A 382 -29.95 7.63 2.77
CA TYR A 382 -28.80 7.00 2.10
C TYR A 382 -28.11 7.77 0.95
N ILE A 383 -27.74 9.04 1.15
CA ILE A 383 -26.49 9.59 0.57
C ILE A 383 -25.74 10.41 1.63
N CYS A 384 -25.03 9.72 2.52
CA CYS A 384 -23.86 10.23 3.24
C CYS A 384 -22.95 9.01 3.54
N ILE A 385 -21.85 8.89 2.81
CA ILE A 385 -20.74 8.00 3.17
C ILE A 385 -19.70 8.91 3.81
N ASP A 386 -19.63 8.89 5.13
CA ASP A 386 -18.72 9.72 5.89
C ASP A 386 -17.26 9.23 5.78
N LEU A 387 -16.46 9.98 5.04
CA LEU A 387 -14.98 9.99 5.10
C LEU A 387 -14.47 11.08 6.07
N THR A 388 -15.28 11.39 7.10
CA THR A 388 -15.08 12.50 8.03
C THR A 388 -14.27 12.10 9.25
N LEU A 389 -12.94 12.04 9.07
CA LEU A 389 -12.00 12.34 10.15
C LEU A 389 -11.34 13.68 9.86
N SER A 390 -11.56 14.65 10.76
CA SER A 390 -11.33 16.07 10.52
C SER A 390 -9.85 16.42 10.39
N ALA A 391 -9.49 17.15 9.32
CA ALA A 391 -8.58 18.31 9.33
C ALA A 391 -8.33 18.81 7.90
N ASN A 392 -8.59 20.11 7.66
CA ASN A 392 -8.15 20.98 6.57
C ASN A 392 -7.40 20.35 5.37
N GLY A 393 -8.14 19.69 4.48
CA GLY A 393 -7.68 19.31 3.15
C GLY A 393 -8.79 19.51 2.12
N GLY A 394 -8.58 20.43 1.18
CA GLY A 394 -9.53 20.68 0.09
C GLY A 394 -9.64 19.50 -0.88
N GLU A 395 -10.59 19.56 -1.81
CA GLU A 395 -10.68 18.58 -2.89
C GLU A 395 -9.34 18.44 -3.62
N ASN A 396 -8.87 17.19 -3.75
CA ASN A 396 -7.58 16.80 -4.35
C ASN A 396 -6.33 17.01 -3.47
N ALA A 397 -6.46 17.09 -2.14
CA ALA A 397 -5.30 17.03 -1.25
C ALA A 397 -4.51 15.71 -1.41
N TYR A 398 -3.19 15.82 -1.55
CA TYR A 398 -2.25 14.70 -1.69
C TYR A 398 -1.65 14.38 -0.32
N ASN A 399 -1.86 13.16 0.19
CA ASN A 399 -1.43 12.76 1.53
C ASN A 399 -0.48 11.55 1.45
N PRO A 400 0.83 11.69 1.73
CA PRO A 400 1.77 10.57 1.75
C PRO A 400 1.59 9.71 3.01
N GLN A 401 1.74 8.39 2.86
CA GLN A 401 1.59 7.39 3.91
C GLN A 401 2.84 7.28 4.79
N LEU A 402 2.66 6.71 5.98
CA LEU A 402 3.74 6.51 6.94
C LEU A 402 4.72 5.39 6.53
N THR A 403 5.92 5.45 7.09
CA THR A 403 6.90 4.37 7.02
C THR A 403 6.44 3.18 7.86
N SER A 404 5.86 3.44 9.03
CA SER A 404 5.13 2.42 9.80
C SER A 404 3.88 1.99 9.05
N TYR A 405 3.65 0.68 8.96
CA TYR A 405 2.38 0.10 8.52
C TYR A 405 1.80 -0.76 9.64
N ASP A 406 1.95 -0.32 10.90
CA ASP A 406 1.34 -0.96 12.09
C ASP A 406 -0.18 -1.19 11.92
N TYR A 407 -0.86 -0.24 11.26
CA TYR A 407 -2.28 -0.32 10.88
C TYR A 407 -3.26 -0.37 12.06
N ASP A 408 -2.80 -0.23 13.31
CA ASP A 408 -3.56 -0.61 14.52
C ASP A 408 -4.00 -2.09 14.44
N ALA A 409 -3.16 -2.93 13.84
CA ALA A 409 -3.44 -4.34 13.59
C ALA A 409 -3.43 -5.17 14.89
N PRO A 410 -3.99 -6.40 14.87
CA PRO A 410 -3.90 -7.35 15.98
C PRO A 410 -2.46 -7.59 16.46
N LEU A 411 -1.51 -7.71 15.54
CA LEU A 411 -0.08 -7.69 15.83
C LEU A 411 0.52 -6.35 15.41
N THR A 412 1.29 -5.72 16.30
CA THR A 412 1.97 -4.43 16.03
C THR A 412 2.98 -4.51 14.88
N GLU A 413 3.54 -3.37 14.46
CA GLU A 413 4.68 -3.30 13.51
C GLU A 413 5.83 -4.25 13.88
N ALA A 414 6.23 -4.31 15.15
CA ALA A 414 7.26 -5.25 15.64
C ALA A 414 6.74 -6.69 15.88
N GLY A 415 5.45 -6.94 15.63
CA GLY A 415 4.82 -8.26 15.74
C GLY A 415 4.41 -8.66 17.16
N ASP A 416 4.18 -7.70 18.04
CA ASP A 416 3.75 -7.96 19.42
C ASP A 416 2.22 -8.12 19.50
N PRO A 417 1.71 -9.04 20.34
CA PRO A 417 0.28 -9.29 20.47
C PRO A 417 -0.42 -8.19 21.28
N THR A 418 -1.42 -7.55 20.67
CA THR A 418 -2.24 -6.49 21.31
C THR A 418 -3.44 -7.06 22.06
N SER A 419 -4.18 -6.22 22.80
CA SER A 419 -5.51 -6.57 23.33
C SER A 419 -6.49 -7.01 22.23
N LYS A 420 -6.35 -6.46 21.02
CA LYS A 420 -7.16 -6.81 19.85
C LYS A 420 -6.88 -8.23 19.35
N TYR A 421 -5.62 -8.69 19.40
CA TYR A 421 -5.25 -10.07 19.11
C TYR A 421 -5.94 -11.07 20.04
N PHE A 422 -5.93 -10.81 21.35
CA PHE A 422 -6.56 -11.71 22.33
C PHE A 422 -8.08 -11.76 22.15
N GLU A 423 -8.73 -10.62 21.88
CA GLU A 423 -10.19 -10.62 21.70
C GLU A 423 -10.63 -11.28 20.38
N ILE A 424 -9.88 -11.10 19.29
CA ILE A 424 -10.10 -11.85 18.04
C ILE A 424 -9.99 -13.35 18.30
N ARG A 425 -8.95 -13.79 19.02
CA ARG A 425 -8.78 -15.21 19.41
C ARG A 425 -9.95 -15.72 20.26
N ASN A 426 -10.44 -14.92 21.22
CA ASN A 426 -11.60 -15.24 22.06
C ASN A 426 -12.89 -15.41 21.26
N ILE A 427 -13.02 -14.75 20.12
CA ILE A 427 -14.17 -14.93 19.22
C ILE A 427 -13.98 -16.15 18.34
N VAL A 428 -12.81 -16.30 17.70
CA VAL A 428 -12.52 -17.44 16.82
C VAL A 428 -12.68 -18.78 17.55
N SER A 429 -12.28 -18.85 18.83
CA SER A 429 -12.43 -20.04 19.68
C SER A 429 -13.88 -20.49 19.93
N LYS A 430 -14.88 -19.61 19.74
CA LYS A 430 -16.31 -19.96 19.83
C LYS A 430 -16.80 -20.73 18.60
N TYR A 431 -16.04 -20.66 17.50
CA TYR A 431 -16.48 -21.08 16.17
C TYR A 431 -15.55 -22.10 15.50
N LEU A 432 -14.26 -22.14 15.88
CA LEU A 432 -13.25 -23.05 15.38
C LEU A 432 -12.38 -23.60 16.52
N PRO A 433 -11.88 -24.84 16.40
CA PRO A 433 -10.94 -25.39 17.38
C PRO A 433 -9.63 -24.60 17.36
N LEU A 434 -9.14 -24.23 18.54
CA LEU A 434 -7.83 -23.60 18.68
C LEU A 434 -6.71 -24.66 18.56
N PRO A 435 -5.60 -24.36 17.87
CA PRO A 435 -4.47 -25.26 17.80
C PRO A 435 -3.68 -25.27 19.13
N ASN A 436 -3.03 -26.38 19.43
CA ASN A 436 -2.22 -26.57 20.64
C ASN A 436 -0.84 -25.89 20.49
N VAL A 437 -0.83 -24.57 20.46
CA VAL A 437 0.37 -23.72 20.32
C VAL A 437 0.45 -22.76 21.51
N SER A 438 1.66 -22.50 21.99
CA SER A 438 1.91 -21.52 23.06
C SER A 438 1.38 -20.14 22.67
N LEU A 439 0.73 -19.45 23.61
CA LEU A 439 0.35 -18.05 23.41
C LEU A 439 1.61 -17.18 23.24
N PRO A 440 1.63 -16.26 22.27
CA PRO A 440 2.75 -15.36 22.11
C PRO A 440 2.77 -14.30 23.20
N THR A 441 3.97 -13.83 23.51
CA THR A 441 4.24 -12.70 24.39
C THR A 441 4.86 -11.54 23.61
N VAL A 442 4.86 -10.35 24.20
CA VAL A 442 5.63 -9.20 23.71
C VAL A 442 7.11 -9.57 23.70
N SER A 443 7.78 -9.34 22.58
CA SER A 443 9.21 -9.65 22.42
C SER A 443 10.05 -8.51 23.00
N PRO A 444 11.11 -8.79 23.78
CA PRO A 444 11.90 -7.75 24.44
C PRO A 444 12.56 -6.82 23.42
N LYS A 445 12.57 -5.52 23.74
CA LYS A 445 13.13 -4.46 22.90
C LYS A 445 14.36 -3.83 23.55
N GLY A 446 15.36 -3.52 22.74
CA GLY A 446 16.63 -2.93 23.15
C GLY A 446 16.54 -1.42 23.34
N ASP A 447 17.21 -0.91 24.38
CA ASP A 447 17.60 0.50 24.48
C ASP A 447 19.12 0.52 24.35
N TYR A 448 19.63 1.20 23.32
CA TYR A 448 21.07 1.30 23.06
C TYR A 448 21.59 2.73 23.32
N GLY A 449 20.78 3.56 23.99
CA GLY A 449 21.15 4.92 24.39
C GLY A 449 21.17 5.93 23.25
N SER A 450 21.94 7.00 23.45
CA SER A 450 22.08 8.11 22.50
C SER A 450 23.41 8.00 21.74
N ILE A 451 23.32 8.14 20.42
CA ILE A 451 24.42 7.99 19.47
C ILE A 451 24.71 9.36 18.86
N LEU A 452 25.97 9.77 18.88
CA LEU A 452 26.42 11.00 18.21
C LEU A 452 26.50 10.75 16.70
N LEU A 453 25.86 11.60 15.90
CA LEU A 453 25.89 11.58 14.45
C LEU A 453 26.70 12.76 13.94
N SER A 454 27.94 12.52 13.51
CA SER A 454 28.78 13.55 12.93
C SER A 454 28.36 13.83 11.48
N PRO A 455 28.13 15.10 11.09
CA PRO A 455 27.96 15.48 9.69
C PRO A 455 29.21 15.14 8.86
N ILE A 456 29.03 14.38 7.77
CA ILE A 456 30.15 13.91 6.92
C ILE A 456 30.14 14.47 5.49
N LEU A 457 28.99 14.82 4.93
CA LEU A 457 28.91 15.26 3.53
C LEU A 457 27.68 16.14 3.27
N LYS A 458 27.84 17.25 2.53
CA LYS A 458 26.70 17.99 1.99
C LYS A 458 26.37 17.48 0.58
N LEU A 459 25.09 17.26 0.30
CA LEU A 459 24.65 16.66 -0.96
C LEU A 459 24.89 17.57 -2.19
N PHE A 460 24.90 18.90 -1.98
CA PHE A 460 25.13 19.88 -3.03
C PHE A 460 26.60 20.12 -3.37
N GLU A 461 27.54 19.74 -2.49
CA GLU A 461 28.98 19.87 -2.73
C GLU A 461 29.46 18.94 -3.87
N PRO A 462 30.60 19.22 -4.52
CA PRO A 462 31.10 18.41 -5.63
C PRO A 462 31.22 16.91 -5.31
N GLN A 463 31.66 16.56 -4.10
CA GLN A 463 31.77 15.18 -3.66
C GLN A 463 30.39 14.52 -3.44
N GLY A 464 29.41 15.24 -2.88
CA GLY A 464 28.03 14.77 -2.74
C GLY A 464 27.38 14.48 -4.10
N ARG A 465 27.52 15.41 -5.03
CA ARG A 465 27.07 15.25 -6.42
C ARG A 465 27.80 14.13 -7.16
N GLN A 466 29.09 13.91 -6.89
CA GLN A 466 29.85 12.82 -7.52
C GLN A 466 29.45 11.43 -7.00
N LEU A 467 29.17 11.29 -5.72
CA LEU A 467 28.88 9.99 -5.09
C LEU A 467 27.43 9.53 -5.29
N PHE A 468 26.47 10.46 -5.31
CA PHE A 468 25.04 10.16 -5.37
C PHE A 468 24.31 10.75 -6.58
N GLY A 469 24.90 11.75 -7.25
CA GLY A 469 24.28 12.43 -8.38
C GLY A 469 24.30 11.60 -9.66
N THR A 470 23.23 11.65 -10.43
CA THR A 470 23.22 11.16 -11.81
C THR A 470 23.99 12.11 -12.73
N ILE A 471 24.18 11.72 -13.99
CA ILE A 471 24.63 12.67 -15.03
C ILE A 471 23.70 13.89 -15.07
N ILE A 472 24.29 15.06 -15.33
CA ILE A 472 23.54 16.31 -15.46
C ILE A 472 22.84 16.31 -16.82
N VAL A 473 21.52 16.27 -16.82
CA VAL A 473 20.69 16.39 -18.03
C VAL A 473 20.34 17.86 -18.24
N GLN A 474 20.41 18.34 -19.49
CA GLN A 474 20.02 19.71 -19.85
C GLN A 474 18.79 19.70 -20.74
N GLY A 475 17.89 20.67 -20.55
CA GLY A 475 16.67 20.80 -21.36
C GLY A 475 16.06 22.19 -21.30
N SER A 476 15.25 22.55 -22.30
CA SER A 476 14.49 23.82 -22.29
C SER A 476 13.35 23.82 -21.26
N HIS A 477 12.90 22.64 -20.83
CA HIS A 477 11.84 22.44 -19.85
C HIS A 477 12.31 21.44 -18.77
N PRO A 478 11.74 21.48 -17.55
CA PRO A 478 12.04 20.48 -16.53
C PRO A 478 11.45 19.12 -16.92
N LEU A 479 12.29 18.09 -16.88
CA LEU A 479 11.90 16.69 -17.10
C LEU A 479 11.29 16.09 -15.82
N THR A 480 10.49 15.03 -15.96
CA THR A 480 9.97 14.28 -14.81
C THR A 480 11.04 13.36 -14.23
N PHE A 481 10.85 12.88 -12.99
CA PHE A 481 11.70 11.84 -12.40
C PHE A 481 11.80 10.63 -13.33
N GLU A 482 10.67 10.22 -13.92
CA GLU A 482 10.61 9.02 -14.75
C GLU A 482 11.28 9.19 -16.11
N ALA A 483 11.27 10.40 -16.69
CA ALA A 483 12.07 10.75 -17.87
C ALA A 483 13.58 10.81 -17.56
N LEU A 484 13.95 11.28 -16.38
CA LEU A 484 15.33 11.22 -15.86
C LEU A 484 15.76 9.79 -15.44
N GLY A 485 14.88 8.80 -15.56
CA GLY A 485 15.18 7.42 -15.18
C GLY A 485 15.27 7.20 -13.66
N LEU A 486 14.52 7.95 -12.86
CA LEU A 486 14.50 7.89 -11.39
C LEU A 486 13.14 7.42 -10.89
N SER A 487 13.13 6.60 -9.84
CA SER A 487 11.89 6.09 -9.23
C SER A 487 11.50 6.84 -7.97
N HIS A 488 12.46 7.27 -7.15
CA HIS A 488 12.21 7.76 -5.79
C HIS A 488 13.17 8.88 -5.36
N TRP A 489 13.00 9.34 -4.12
CA TRP A 489 13.84 10.31 -3.41
C TRP A 489 13.93 11.69 -4.07
N LEU A 490 15.09 12.12 -4.60
CA LEU A 490 15.36 13.54 -4.92
C LEU A 490 15.78 13.82 -6.36
N VAL A 491 15.34 14.96 -6.89
CA VAL A 491 15.90 15.61 -8.10
C VAL A 491 16.16 17.09 -7.82
N LEU A 492 17.34 17.57 -8.20
CA LEU A 492 17.73 18.98 -8.20
C LEU A 492 17.55 19.57 -9.60
N TYR A 493 16.70 20.60 -9.71
CA TYR A 493 16.50 21.39 -10.92
C TYR A 493 17.15 22.76 -10.74
N GLU A 494 18.16 23.11 -11.55
CA GLU A 494 18.91 24.37 -11.47
C GLU A 494 18.72 25.21 -12.75
N THR A 495 18.37 26.48 -12.60
CA THR A 495 18.27 27.48 -13.69
C THR A 495 18.82 28.82 -13.21
N ASP A 496 19.31 29.64 -14.12
CA ASP A 496 19.82 30.97 -13.80
C ASP A 496 18.70 32.02 -14.03
N ILE A 497 18.54 33.00 -13.13
CA ILE A 497 17.50 34.04 -13.22
C ILE A 497 18.06 35.24 -13.99
N ILE A 498 17.70 35.34 -15.27
CA ILE A 498 18.25 36.35 -16.18
C ILE A 498 17.54 37.70 -16.02
N HIS A 499 16.20 37.71 -15.88
CA HIS A 499 15.40 38.93 -15.75
C HIS A 499 14.17 38.74 -14.84
N SER A 500 13.99 39.65 -13.88
CA SER A 500 12.69 39.94 -13.24
C SER A 500 12.48 41.46 -13.22
N PRO A 501 11.37 42.01 -13.74
CA PRO A 501 11.08 43.44 -13.70
C PRO A 501 10.33 43.88 -12.42
N LYS A 502 10.18 42.99 -11.44
CA LYS A 502 9.43 43.22 -10.19
C LYS A 502 10.11 42.58 -9.00
N ASP A 503 10.00 43.26 -7.87
CA ASP A 503 10.51 42.88 -6.56
C ASP A 503 9.42 43.18 -5.50
N PRO A 504 9.03 42.21 -4.63
CA PRO A 504 9.39 40.80 -4.71
C PRO A 504 8.84 40.14 -5.98
N ALA A 505 9.55 39.14 -6.47
CA ALA A 505 9.10 38.32 -7.60
C ALA A 505 8.34 37.09 -7.12
N ILE A 506 7.29 36.71 -7.84
CA ILE A 506 6.48 35.54 -7.51
C ILE A 506 6.97 34.35 -8.34
N LEU A 507 7.65 33.41 -7.70
CA LEU A 507 7.89 32.07 -8.25
C LEU A 507 6.58 31.30 -8.20
N HIS A 508 6.16 30.75 -9.34
CA HIS A 508 5.14 29.72 -9.43
C HIS A 508 5.78 28.43 -9.94
N ALA A 509 5.52 27.31 -9.26
CA ALA A 509 5.96 26.00 -9.70
C ALA A 509 5.00 24.91 -9.20
N LYS A 510 4.49 24.09 -10.14
CA LYS A 510 3.59 22.98 -9.81
C LYS A 510 4.42 21.74 -9.47
N VAL A 511 4.77 21.64 -8.19
CA VAL A 511 5.64 20.59 -7.63
C VAL A 511 4.90 19.28 -7.37
N ARG A 512 5.63 18.18 -7.51
CA ARG A 512 5.21 16.80 -7.22
C ARG A 512 6.37 16.06 -6.54
N ASP A 513 6.48 16.12 -5.20
CA ASP A 513 5.44 16.54 -4.23
C ASP A 513 5.82 17.70 -3.33
N ARG A 514 7.09 17.83 -2.99
CA ARG A 514 7.57 18.91 -2.13
C ARG A 514 8.89 19.43 -2.68
N ALA A 515 9.06 20.75 -2.74
CA ALA A 515 10.32 21.34 -3.16
C ALA A 515 10.87 22.28 -2.10
N LEU A 516 12.13 22.09 -1.76
CA LEU A 516 12.94 23.08 -1.06
C LEU A 516 13.52 24.02 -2.12
N VAL A 517 13.25 25.32 -1.98
CA VAL A 517 13.63 26.36 -2.94
C VAL A 517 14.86 27.07 -2.44
N TYR A 518 15.95 27.00 -3.20
CA TYR A 518 17.20 27.69 -2.91
C TYR A 518 17.49 28.75 -3.96
N VAL A 519 18.07 29.86 -3.52
CA VAL A 519 18.48 31.00 -4.34
C VAL A 519 19.90 31.33 -3.90
N ASP A 520 20.85 31.27 -4.84
CA ASP A 520 22.29 31.41 -4.56
C ASP A 520 22.78 30.60 -3.34
N ASP A 521 22.37 29.31 -3.33
CA ASP A 521 22.69 28.34 -2.27
C ASP A 521 22.08 28.66 -0.88
N HIS A 522 21.10 29.56 -0.79
CA HIS A 522 20.35 29.85 0.44
C HIS A 522 18.88 29.41 0.32
N LEU A 523 18.39 28.64 1.28
CA LEU A 523 16.99 28.20 1.38
C LEU A 523 16.06 29.42 1.62
N VAL A 524 15.18 29.70 0.66
CA VAL A 524 14.21 30.81 0.72
C VAL A 524 12.77 30.36 1.01
N GLY A 525 12.47 29.05 0.92
CA GLY A 525 11.15 28.54 1.28
C GLY A 525 10.85 27.13 0.78
N THR A 526 9.60 26.71 1.00
CA THR A 526 9.09 25.39 0.64
C THR A 526 7.82 25.50 -0.21
N LEU A 527 7.76 24.75 -1.30
CA LEU A 527 6.52 24.48 -2.05
C LEU A 527 6.01 23.08 -1.70
N SER A 528 4.70 22.94 -1.52
CA SER A 528 4.06 21.73 -0.97
C SER A 528 2.78 21.38 -1.72
N ARG A 529 2.76 20.20 -2.35
CA ARG A 529 1.57 19.65 -3.00
C ARG A 529 0.47 19.31 -2.00
N THR A 530 0.82 18.72 -0.85
CA THR A 530 -0.13 18.40 0.25
C THR A 530 -0.89 19.65 0.69
N SER A 531 -0.16 20.75 0.87
CA SER A 531 -0.71 22.03 1.36
C SER A 531 -1.23 22.94 0.24
N ASN A 532 -1.15 22.50 -1.04
CA ASN A 532 -1.43 23.30 -2.24
C ASN A 532 -0.66 24.63 -2.34
N ILE A 533 0.57 24.68 -1.80
CA ILE A 533 1.47 25.83 -1.86
C ILE A 533 2.35 25.68 -3.10
N TYR A 534 1.96 26.38 -4.18
CA TYR A 534 2.66 26.39 -5.48
C TYR A 534 3.26 27.76 -5.84
N HIS A 535 3.16 28.74 -4.93
CA HIS A 535 3.69 30.09 -5.10
C HIS A 535 4.63 30.44 -3.94
N LEU A 536 5.72 31.14 -4.23
CA LEU A 536 6.66 31.68 -3.25
C LEU A 536 7.13 33.06 -3.68
N SER A 537 7.17 34.02 -2.76
CA SER A 537 7.79 35.33 -2.98
C SER A 537 9.31 35.21 -2.83
N ILE A 538 10.06 35.76 -3.77
CA ILE A 538 11.52 35.83 -3.76
C ILE A 538 11.92 37.31 -3.86
N GLU A 539 12.71 37.78 -2.91
CA GLU A 539 13.25 39.14 -2.86
C GLU A 539 14.55 39.22 -3.68
N GLU A 540 14.78 40.36 -4.34
CA GLU A 540 16.01 40.70 -5.09
C GLU A 540 16.53 39.67 -6.13
N PRO A 541 15.71 39.06 -7.01
CA PRO A 541 16.07 37.87 -7.82
C PRO A 541 17.13 38.06 -8.96
N TYR A 542 17.94 39.12 -8.95
CA TYR A 542 18.74 39.55 -10.11
C TYR A 542 20.09 38.82 -10.23
N GLY A 543 20.28 38.08 -11.33
CA GLY A 543 21.55 37.41 -11.63
C GLY A 543 21.83 36.16 -10.78
N GLN A 544 20.82 35.70 -10.05
CA GLN A 544 20.91 34.63 -9.07
C GLN A 544 20.64 33.25 -9.69
N LYS A 545 21.16 32.20 -9.06
CA LYS A 545 20.95 30.80 -9.42
C LYS A 545 19.80 30.21 -8.60
N LEU A 546 18.68 29.90 -9.25
CA LEU A 546 17.56 29.19 -8.66
C LEU A 546 17.84 27.69 -8.64
N LYS A 547 17.59 27.03 -7.51
CA LYS A 547 17.60 25.57 -7.38
C LYS A 547 16.30 25.10 -6.71
N LEU A 548 15.65 24.12 -7.33
CA LEU A 548 14.49 23.44 -6.77
C LEU A 548 14.93 22.01 -6.44
N LEU A 549 15.07 21.68 -5.15
CA LEU A 549 15.31 20.32 -4.71
C LEU A 549 13.97 19.66 -4.40
N ILE A 550 13.58 18.70 -5.23
CA ILE A 550 12.23 18.12 -5.21
C ILE A 550 12.28 16.72 -4.64
N GLU A 551 11.40 16.46 -3.67
CA GLU A 551 11.15 15.15 -3.09
C GLU A 551 9.93 14.48 -3.76
N ASN A 552 10.11 13.27 -4.27
CA ASN A 552 9.01 12.31 -4.48
C ASN A 552 8.64 11.72 -3.12
N GLN A 553 7.42 11.97 -2.64
CA GLN A 553 6.92 11.53 -1.34
C GLN A 553 6.10 10.22 -1.37
N GLY A 554 6.08 9.51 -2.49
CA GLY A 554 5.27 8.32 -2.75
C GLY A 554 4.29 8.59 -3.89
N ARG A 555 4.06 7.67 -4.83
CA ARG A 555 3.01 7.86 -5.87
C ARG A 555 1.63 7.73 -5.26
N LEU A 556 0.60 7.77 -6.10
CA LEU A 556 -0.77 7.58 -5.64
C LEU A 556 -1.19 6.15 -5.96
N ASN A 557 -1.86 5.47 -5.01
CA ASN A 557 -2.33 4.10 -5.18
C ASN A 557 -3.83 3.99 -5.49
N TYR A 558 -4.66 4.93 -5.04
CA TYR A 558 -6.12 4.80 -5.08
C TYR A 558 -6.86 6.01 -5.69
N GLY A 559 -7.81 5.75 -6.59
CA GLY A 559 -8.70 6.75 -7.20
C GLY A 559 -8.37 7.10 -8.67
N ASN A 560 -8.74 8.30 -9.10
CA ASN A 560 -8.68 8.70 -10.53
C ASN A 560 -7.45 9.54 -10.92
N GLY A 561 -6.60 9.94 -9.95
CA GLY A 561 -5.47 10.85 -10.16
C GLY A 561 -4.11 10.17 -10.29
N LEU A 562 -4.08 8.88 -10.65
CA LEU A 562 -2.97 7.99 -10.33
C LEU A 562 -1.74 8.10 -11.23
N ARG A 563 -1.82 8.79 -12.37
CA ARG A 563 -0.69 8.94 -13.30
C ARG A 563 0.28 10.00 -12.80
N ASP A 564 0.94 9.67 -11.70
CA ASP A 564 1.54 10.63 -10.80
C ASP A 564 3.04 10.83 -11.00
N PHE A 565 3.39 11.25 -12.22
CA PHE A 565 4.76 11.69 -12.55
C PHE A 565 5.27 12.71 -11.55
N LYS A 566 6.51 12.52 -11.11
CA LYS A 566 7.15 13.31 -10.06
C LYS A 566 8.12 14.34 -10.64
N GLY A 567 8.47 15.36 -9.87
CA GLY A 567 9.27 16.50 -10.32
C GLY A 567 8.48 17.80 -10.30
N VAL A 568 8.64 18.63 -11.35
CA VAL A 568 7.97 19.93 -11.44
C VAL A 568 7.48 20.24 -12.84
N THR A 569 6.37 20.97 -12.90
CA THR A 569 5.79 21.49 -14.15
C THR A 569 5.42 22.97 -13.98
N ASN A 570 5.22 23.68 -15.10
CA ASN A 570 4.76 25.07 -15.14
C ASN A 570 5.58 26.04 -14.27
N VAL A 571 6.92 25.92 -14.29
CA VAL A 571 7.80 26.83 -13.55
C VAL A 571 7.89 28.18 -14.24
N SER A 572 7.53 29.24 -13.53
CA SER A 572 7.62 30.62 -14.01
C SER A 572 7.92 31.59 -12.88
N LEU A 573 8.61 32.68 -13.22
CA LEU A 573 8.82 33.82 -12.32
C LEU A 573 8.02 34.99 -12.87
N ASN A 574 7.08 35.55 -12.09
CA ASN A 574 6.17 36.61 -12.54
C ASN A 574 5.44 36.28 -13.86
N ASN A 575 5.03 35.02 -14.02
CA ASN A 575 4.42 34.44 -15.24
C ASN A 575 5.36 34.30 -16.46
N ILE A 576 6.64 34.62 -16.35
CA ILE A 576 7.66 34.36 -17.38
C ILE A 576 8.22 32.94 -17.16
N PRO A 577 8.11 32.01 -18.12
CA PRO A 577 8.69 30.66 -17.99
C PRO A 577 10.21 30.72 -17.77
N LEU A 578 10.71 29.90 -16.85
CA LEU A 578 12.16 29.79 -16.58
C LEU A 578 12.81 28.65 -17.37
N GLY A 579 14.07 28.84 -17.74
CA GLY A 579 14.94 27.87 -18.42
C GLY A 579 16.13 28.58 -19.09
N PRO A 580 17.11 27.82 -19.63
CA PRO A 580 17.20 26.37 -19.67
C PRO A 580 17.52 25.73 -18.31
N TRP A 581 17.12 24.48 -18.15
CA TRP A 581 17.26 23.70 -16.92
C TRP A 581 18.45 22.76 -16.96
N ARG A 582 19.19 22.68 -15.85
CA ARG A 582 20.14 21.62 -15.52
C ARG A 582 19.49 20.72 -14.46
N MET A 583 19.47 19.42 -14.68
CA MET A 583 18.76 18.46 -13.84
C MET A 583 19.71 17.37 -13.36
N THR A 584 19.79 17.19 -12.04
CA THR A 584 20.60 16.16 -11.40
C THR A 584 19.70 15.34 -10.49
N GLY A 585 19.51 14.05 -10.80
CA GLY A 585 18.89 13.11 -9.87
C GLY A 585 19.86 12.73 -8.77
N PHE A 586 19.34 12.27 -7.62
CA PHE A 586 20.17 11.59 -6.63
C PHE A 586 19.66 10.17 -6.37
N LEU A 587 20.58 9.20 -6.37
CA LEU A 587 20.33 7.79 -6.10
C LEU A 587 20.82 7.45 -4.69
N LEU A 588 19.90 7.08 -3.79
CA LEU A 588 20.21 6.68 -2.40
C LEU A 588 19.66 5.29 -2.08
N ASP A 589 19.82 4.38 -3.04
CA ASP A 589 19.57 2.94 -2.85
C ASP A 589 20.55 2.31 -1.85
N SER A 590 21.76 2.89 -1.70
CA SER A 590 22.82 2.38 -0.83
C SER A 590 23.71 3.50 -0.30
N VAL A 591 24.17 3.33 0.95
CA VAL A 591 25.17 4.18 1.60
C VAL A 591 26.61 3.72 1.37
N ASN A 592 26.84 2.63 0.62
CA ASN A 592 28.18 2.12 0.28
C ASN A 592 29.15 3.17 -0.31
N PRO A 593 28.72 4.18 -1.10
CA PRO A 593 29.62 5.26 -1.55
C PRO A 593 30.29 6.04 -0.42
N LEU A 594 29.74 6.01 0.81
CA LEU A 594 30.28 6.72 1.98
C LEU A 594 31.44 6.00 2.68
N ILE A 595 31.78 4.76 2.31
CA ILE A 595 32.77 3.94 3.05
C ILE A 595 34.12 4.67 3.19
N ASN A 596 34.53 5.43 2.17
CA ASN A 596 35.79 6.18 2.15
C ASN A 596 35.62 7.69 2.41
N VAL A 597 34.43 8.14 2.81
CA VAL A 597 34.16 9.56 3.11
C VAL A 597 34.52 9.85 4.56
N ASN A 598 35.66 10.52 4.75
CA ASN A 598 36.19 10.97 6.03
C ASN A 598 36.34 12.50 6.01
N SER A 599 35.23 13.20 6.22
CA SER A 599 35.18 14.66 6.30
C SER A 599 34.43 15.06 7.57
N ASN A 600 35.03 15.91 8.38
CA ASN A 600 34.38 16.49 9.56
C ASN A 600 33.86 17.88 9.18
N ILE A 601 32.68 17.94 8.57
CA ILE A 601 31.95 19.20 8.43
C ILE A 601 31.17 19.46 9.73
N SER A 602 31.03 20.73 10.12
CA SER A 602 30.18 21.10 11.27
C SER A 602 28.93 21.78 10.73
N VAL A 603 27.75 21.24 11.06
CA VAL A 603 26.45 21.77 10.66
C VAL A 603 25.46 21.52 11.78
N SER A 604 24.82 22.58 12.27
CA SER A 604 23.76 22.51 13.27
C SER A 604 22.73 23.61 13.00
N GLY A 605 21.50 23.39 13.43
CA GLY A 605 20.36 24.26 13.10
C GLY A 605 19.74 23.94 11.75
N THR A 606 19.07 24.93 11.17
CA THR A 606 18.37 24.83 9.89
C THR A 606 19.36 24.69 8.73
N LEU A 607 19.09 23.76 7.82
CA LEU A 607 19.92 23.46 6.65
C LEU A 607 19.67 24.45 5.51
N HIS A 608 20.31 25.62 5.59
CA HIS A 608 20.16 26.67 4.59
C HIS A 608 20.83 26.36 3.24
N ASP A 609 21.91 25.56 3.22
CA ASP A 609 22.72 25.31 2.01
C ASP A 609 22.63 23.88 1.45
N GLY A 610 21.59 23.15 1.83
CA GLY A 610 21.19 21.88 1.23
C GLY A 610 21.27 20.68 2.18
N PRO A 611 20.89 19.47 1.70
CA PRO A 611 20.85 18.28 2.53
C PRO A 611 22.21 17.85 3.06
N VAL A 612 22.21 17.28 4.26
CA VAL A 612 23.41 16.80 4.96
C VAL A 612 23.29 15.32 5.26
N ILE A 613 24.38 14.59 5.02
CA ILE A 613 24.55 13.20 5.42
C ILE A 613 25.35 13.17 6.72
N LEU A 614 24.80 12.50 7.73
CA LEU A 614 25.42 12.32 9.04
C LEU A 614 25.67 10.82 9.29
N ARG A 615 26.76 10.51 10.00
CA ARG A 615 27.17 9.14 10.36
C ARG A 615 27.44 9.05 11.86
N GLY A 616 27.01 7.97 12.49
CA GLY A 616 27.46 7.58 13.82
C GLY A 616 27.60 6.07 13.97
N THR A 617 28.37 5.63 14.95
CA THR A 617 28.51 4.20 15.28
C THR A 617 28.14 3.92 16.74
N PHE A 618 27.68 2.70 16.98
CA PHE A 618 27.38 2.19 18.32
C PHE A 618 27.71 0.69 18.40
N SER A 619 28.03 0.20 19.59
CA SER A 619 28.40 -1.20 19.80
C SER A 619 27.36 -1.96 20.61
N ILE A 620 27.05 -3.19 20.18
CA ILE A 620 26.15 -4.11 20.89
C ILE A 620 26.99 -5.30 21.38
N SER A 621 27.05 -5.51 22.69
CA SER A 621 27.83 -6.61 23.30
C SER A 621 27.13 -7.97 23.24
N ASP A 622 25.81 -7.97 23.41
CA ASP A 622 24.98 -9.18 23.50
C ASP A 622 24.22 -9.45 22.19
N GLN A 623 23.36 -10.48 22.17
CA GLN A 623 22.46 -10.72 21.05
C GLN A 623 21.59 -9.48 20.78
N PRO A 624 21.57 -8.94 19.54
CA PRO A 624 20.73 -7.80 19.20
C PRO A 624 19.24 -8.08 19.44
N MET A 625 18.54 -7.07 19.92
CA MET A 625 17.10 -7.03 20.09
C MET A 625 16.52 -5.99 19.15
N ASP A 626 15.25 -6.15 18.80
CA ASP A 626 14.49 -5.12 18.09
C ASP A 626 14.54 -3.80 18.86
N THR A 627 14.61 -2.67 18.18
CA THR A 627 14.67 -1.33 18.79
C THR A 627 13.99 -0.29 17.90
N TYR A 628 13.89 0.94 18.39
CA TYR A 628 13.27 2.05 17.67
C TYR A 628 14.20 3.26 17.62
N LEU A 629 14.45 3.77 16.42
CA LEU A 629 15.18 5.01 16.19
C LEU A 629 14.25 6.20 16.40
N ASN A 630 14.45 6.92 17.49
CA ASN A 630 13.67 8.11 17.82
C ASN A 630 14.27 9.33 17.12
N THR A 631 13.47 9.99 16.28
CA THR A 631 13.85 11.15 15.48
C THR A 631 13.33 12.48 16.04
N ASP A 632 12.78 12.53 17.26
CA ASP A 632 12.38 13.81 17.88
C ASP A 632 13.55 14.80 17.93
N GLY A 633 13.25 16.07 17.65
CA GLY A 633 14.23 17.15 17.51
C GLY A 633 14.95 17.23 16.16
N TRP A 634 14.74 16.28 15.24
CA TRP A 634 15.25 16.33 13.86
C TRP A 634 14.23 16.98 12.91
N GLY A 635 14.63 17.29 11.68
CA GLY A 635 13.77 17.91 10.67
C GLY A 635 12.96 16.89 9.86
N LYS A 636 13.54 16.46 8.73
CA LYS A 636 12.94 15.51 7.80
C LYS A 636 14.03 14.78 7.03
N GLY A 637 13.91 13.47 6.88
CA GLY A 637 14.94 12.72 6.17
C GLY A 637 14.67 11.23 5.97
N VAL A 638 15.77 10.52 5.74
CA VAL A 638 15.83 9.05 5.57
C VAL A 638 16.92 8.51 6.48
N ALA A 639 16.67 7.36 7.11
CA ALA A 639 17.64 6.72 8.00
C ALA A 639 18.04 5.32 7.50
N PHE A 640 19.30 4.97 7.72
CA PHE A 640 19.87 3.65 7.41
C PHE A 640 20.55 3.09 8.65
N VAL A 641 20.50 1.76 8.81
CA VAL A 641 21.33 1.03 9.79
C VAL A 641 22.06 -0.12 9.11
N ASN A 642 23.38 -0.18 9.24
CA ASN A 642 24.25 -1.17 8.56
C ASN A 642 23.97 -1.32 7.04
N GLY A 643 23.59 -0.23 6.36
CA GLY A 643 23.21 -0.23 4.95
C GLY A 643 21.74 -0.54 4.64
N HIS A 644 20.94 -0.99 5.60
CA HIS A 644 19.51 -1.21 5.44
C HIS A 644 18.74 0.11 5.55
N ASN A 645 18.00 0.49 4.49
CA ASN A 645 17.16 1.68 4.48
C ASN A 645 15.89 1.45 5.32
N LEU A 646 15.78 2.15 6.45
CA LEU A 646 14.65 2.06 7.38
C LEU A 646 13.40 2.75 6.84
N GLY A 647 13.57 3.71 5.92
CA GLY A 647 12.52 4.55 5.37
C GLY A 647 12.59 6.00 5.87
N ARG A 648 11.49 6.72 5.73
CA ARG A 648 11.41 8.18 5.93
C ARG A 648 11.01 8.56 7.35
N TYR A 649 11.61 9.60 7.90
CA TYR A 649 11.16 10.24 9.14
C TYR A 649 10.72 11.69 8.89
N TRP A 650 9.70 12.14 9.62
CA TRP A 650 9.22 13.53 9.60
C TRP A 650 8.58 13.94 10.94
N PRO A 651 9.38 13.99 12.02
CA PRO A 651 8.92 14.26 13.39
C PRO A 651 8.21 15.61 13.55
N LEU A 652 8.56 16.61 12.73
CA LEU A 652 7.96 17.94 12.74
C LEU A 652 6.44 17.92 12.48
N VAL A 653 5.95 16.94 11.71
CA VAL A 653 4.52 16.83 11.37
C VAL A 653 3.84 15.59 11.96
N GLY A 654 4.59 14.52 12.19
CA GLY A 654 4.06 13.29 12.77
C GLY A 654 2.95 12.61 11.92
N PRO A 655 2.24 11.63 12.51
CA PRO A 655 2.23 11.28 13.93
C PRO A 655 3.36 10.29 14.31
N GLN A 656 4.00 9.64 13.34
CA GLN A 656 5.18 8.78 13.53
C GLN A 656 6.45 9.59 13.82
N ILE A 657 7.09 9.29 14.95
CA ILE A 657 8.38 9.88 15.37
C ILE A 657 9.50 8.82 15.36
N THR A 658 9.16 7.55 15.60
CA THR A 658 10.13 6.46 15.64
C THR A 658 10.13 5.61 14.38
N LEU A 659 11.31 5.19 13.92
CA LEU A 659 11.47 4.13 12.92
C LEU A 659 11.80 2.79 13.58
N TYR A 660 11.12 1.71 13.19
CA TYR A 660 11.40 0.36 13.68
C TYR A 660 12.71 -0.17 13.10
N ILE A 661 13.57 -0.73 13.97
CA ILE A 661 14.79 -1.44 13.60
C ILE A 661 14.64 -2.91 14.01
N PRO A 662 14.50 -3.83 13.04
CA PRO A 662 14.63 -5.26 13.27
C PRO A 662 16.01 -5.62 13.82
N ALA A 663 16.07 -6.52 14.81
CA ALA A 663 17.30 -7.13 15.29
C ALA A 663 18.11 -7.80 14.16
N SER A 664 17.43 -8.29 13.11
CA SER A 664 18.06 -8.89 11.94
C SER A 664 18.83 -7.90 11.03
N PHE A 665 18.68 -6.58 11.24
CA PHE A 665 19.51 -5.55 10.60
C PHE A 665 20.70 -5.12 11.49
N LEU A 666 20.73 -5.61 12.74
CA LEU A 666 21.79 -5.34 13.72
C LEU A 666 22.75 -6.53 13.83
N ARG A 667 23.95 -6.28 14.36
CA ARG A 667 24.98 -7.30 14.61
C ARG A 667 25.66 -7.09 15.96
N ILE A 668 26.26 -8.15 16.48
CA ILE A 668 27.17 -8.07 17.63
C ILE A 668 28.41 -7.29 17.22
N GLY A 669 28.92 -6.43 18.09
CA GLY A 669 29.98 -5.48 17.80
C GLY A 669 29.45 -4.17 17.21
N GLU A 670 30.23 -3.56 16.31
CA GLU A 670 29.95 -2.21 15.80
C GLU A 670 28.85 -2.18 14.73
N ASN A 671 27.90 -1.27 14.91
CA ASN A 671 26.79 -0.97 14.02
C ASN A 671 26.88 0.49 13.56
N GLU A 672 26.59 0.75 12.29
CA GLU A 672 26.59 2.08 11.68
C GLU A 672 25.15 2.60 11.55
N ILE A 673 24.91 3.86 11.89
CA ILE A 673 23.72 4.62 11.52
C ILE A 673 24.13 5.72 10.56
N VAL A 674 23.40 5.85 9.44
CA VAL A 674 23.52 6.98 8.52
C VAL A 674 22.17 7.68 8.42
N LEU A 675 22.15 8.98 8.65
CA LEU A 675 21.00 9.84 8.41
C LEU A 675 21.25 10.73 7.20
N VAL A 676 20.21 10.97 6.40
CA VAL A 676 20.21 12.01 5.37
C VAL A 676 19.10 12.99 5.68
N GLU A 677 19.49 14.11 6.27
CA GLU A 677 18.64 15.17 6.79
C GLU A 677 18.48 16.28 5.75
N LEU A 678 17.25 16.80 5.60
CA LEU A 678 16.87 17.76 4.58
C LEU A 678 16.62 19.17 5.14
N GLU A 679 16.33 19.30 6.44
CA GLU A 679 15.74 20.51 7.03
C GLU A 679 16.48 21.01 8.27
N TYR A 680 16.77 20.14 9.25
CA TYR A 680 17.26 20.59 10.55
C TYR A 680 18.10 19.53 11.28
N VAL A 681 19.30 19.93 11.72
CA VAL A 681 20.18 19.12 12.58
C VAL A 681 20.17 19.70 14.00
N PRO A 682 19.77 18.93 15.04
CA PRO A 682 19.76 19.43 16.41
C PRO A 682 21.18 19.71 16.92
N SER A 683 21.33 20.75 17.75
CA SER A 683 22.62 21.16 18.34
C SER A 683 23.26 20.11 19.28
N SER A 684 22.51 19.08 19.65
CA SER A 684 23.03 17.92 20.39
C SER A 684 23.76 16.91 19.50
N GLU A 685 23.50 16.95 18.18
CA GLU A 685 23.92 15.99 17.15
C GLU A 685 23.60 14.52 17.51
N LYS A 686 22.65 14.29 18.44
CA LYS A 686 22.38 12.96 19.02
C LYS A 686 21.04 12.41 18.57
N ILE A 687 21.06 11.15 18.15
CA ILE A 687 19.86 10.34 17.92
C ILE A 687 19.75 9.26 19.00
N LYS A 688 18.53 8.83 19.33
CA LYS A 688 18.30 7.85 20.41
C LYS A 688 17.73 6.54 19.86
N LEU A 689 18.25 5.41 20.35
CA LEU A 689 17.65 4.09 20.20
C LEU A 689 16.88 3.75 21.49
N GLN A 690 15.62 3.32 21.38
CA GLN A 690 14.74 3.09 22.53
C GLN A 690 13.82 1.87 22.37
N LYS A 691 13.20 1.45 23.48
CA LYS A 691 12.38 0.22 23.55
C LYS A 691 10.97 0.35 22.98
N GLU A 692 10.36 1.52 23.12
CA GLU A 692 8.95 1.74 22.77
C GLU A 692 8.81 2.61 21.52
N PRO A 693 7.83 2.30 20.63
CA PRO A 693 7.52 3.15 19.48
C PRO A 693 6.76 4.41 19.91
N ILE A 694 6.88 5.47 19.10
CA ILE A 694 6.07 6.68 19.18
C ILE A 694 5.42 6.88 17.81
N LEU A 695 4.15 6.47 17.71
CA LEU A 695 3.33 6.55 16.50
C LEU A 695 2.18 7.58 16.60
N ASP A 696 1.91 8.11 17.80
CA ASP A 696 0.73 8.94 18.14
C ASP A 696 1.14 10.35 18.64
N PHE A 697 2.24 10.91 18.14
CA PHE A 697 2.73 12.19 18.65
C PHE A 697 1.78 13.34 18.31
N GLY A 698 1.52 14.22 19.30
CA GLY A 698 0.54 15.30 19.20
C GLY A 698 -0.83 15.04 19.85
N GLN A 699 -1.15 13.82 20.31
CA GLN A 699 -2.38 13.60 21.11
C GLN A 699 -2.20 13.82 22.62
N TYR A 700 -0.97 13.71 23.14
CA TYR A 700 -0.71 13.81 24.58
C TYR A 700 -0.71 15.24 25.15
N SER A 701 -0.64 16.28 24.32
CA SER A 701 -0.68 17.69 24.76
C SER A 701 -2.08 18.20 25.16
N ASN A 702 -3.15 17.45 24.85
CA ASN A 702 -4.53 17.85 25.17
C ASN A 702 -5.06 17.26 26.49
N ASN A 703 -4.33 16.35 27.14
CA ASN A 703 -4.66 15.84 28.47
C ASN A 703 -3.87 16.60 29.54
N GLY A 704 -4.19 17.88 29.67
CA GLY A 704 -3.95 18.74 30.84
C GLY A 704 -2.73 18.46 31.71
N ASP A 705 -1.54 18.83 31.25
CA ASP A 705 -0.49 19.27 32.16
C ASP A 705 0.19 20.54 31.60
N ASN A 706 -0.04 21.67 32.28
CA ASN A 706 0.46 22.98 31.86
C ASN A 706 1.93 23.12 32.28
N SER A 707 2.86 22.72 31.42
CA SER A 707 4.23 23.21 31.45
C SER A 707 4.62 23.76 30.08
N ASN A 708 5.13 24.99 30.07
CA ASN A 708 5.33 25.78 28.86
C ASN A 708 6.49 25.23 28.03
N ASP A 709 6.26 24.94 26.77
CA ASP A 709 7.22 25.21 25.70
C ASP A 709 6.49 25.52 24.39
N ILE A 710 6.27 26.81 24.15
CA ILE A 710 5.67 27.31 22.91
C ILE A 710 6.73 27.20 21.81
N ARG A 711 6.71 26.11 21.04
CA ARG A 711 7.45 26.05 19.76
C ARG A 711 6.82 27.03 18.78
N VAL A 712 7.40 28.24 18.73
CA VAL A 712 7.07 29.26 17.74
C VAL A 712 7.47 28.75 16.36
N LEU A 713 6.48 28.60 15.48
CA LEU A 713 6.70 28.44 14.04
C LEU A 713 7.21 29.77 13.49
N VAL A 714 8.34 29.73 12.77
CA VAL A 714 8.88 30.81 11.94
C VAL A 714 8.97 30.30 10.52
#